data_AF-A0A962PJT6-F1
#
_entry.id   AF-A0A962PJT6-F1
#
_cell.length_a   1.000
_cell.length_b   1.000
_cell.length_c   1.000
_cell.angle_alpha   90.00
_cell.angle_beta   90.00
_cell.angle_gamma   90.00
#
_symmetry.space_group_name_H-M   'P 1'
#
loop_
_entity.id
_entity.type
_entity.pdbx_description
1 polymer ?
#
loop_
_entity_poly.entity_id
_entity_poly.type
_entity_poly.pdbx_seq_one_letter_code
_entity_poly.pdbx_strand_id
1 'polypeptide(L)'
;MGGPSEDVRTNNLPEGILNPRDEVFVRMFRATCTVRDVVYVNPDLFNTGYFKEHSTPDPADVALMRQVIDSQLPGRSANISDERIARFVQHSLTDGPSARRYDFSETEAESAPFVILNLQGSQFDDRDEYMPTVAGRPPENLRPIPGDDMYWDGFWGVHEGTHPNQHSLPQTTSEEELNTAIMDQELGADRAGIEWLRSQGQEEMVQALIDYRALAAMADPEHSATAILARHPDQQVTREHFQAASSFASVMDQALSRTLGMSDAAVADMRKNNETGYARHVRQLFDQGQFDHASPNPYVRDFIEAYVGAVERRVVDHTADRELNTGPAGRETHDSQDTPISFPATAGGKEFTVVVGEGDEGFMRAAREVSEVPLVFLDPDAFNREYFETNHHADPEDIPIMRAMINAQVPGAAGPRVSDSDLGALVGRVLTEGPYGQRMEIPADESIPGSQPTPFGVINLPGELNDDAIHEYMPSVAHMPAAMLRSIPGTEEAWDEFFGRHEGTHPNQFVYNADITDPHTAVEIMRRELESDQAGLHWLRSQGHDDMAQTIIDYRALSASADPHHAALAIMSDQTDTPVTQENFDAARGFVGVMYDAVEHEAGLNFIQSRHLFRQNPIEFNRHIKTMLEEGAFDHLQNPYVRSYIEAWSGAVDRQVIGPNPNMPEVAPAPISSDPVDADGKPIKEQPDPVAAPQIRGDAGGTPIITLRDGDQATLRIGGGTAAEFFASHADPALAEQRLAVTRDAETTEARQNFETASAGPGVTRKV
;
A
#
# COMPACT_ATOMS: atom_id res chain seq x y z
N MET A 1 1.35 -36.07 -20.98
CA MET A 1 2.31 -35.26 -20.21
C MET A 1 1.82 -35.30 -18.79
N GLY A 2 2.56 -35.90 -17.87
CA GLY A 2 2.15 -35.99 -16.47
C GLY A 2 2.36 -34.63 -15.82
N GLY A 3 1.30 -34.06 -15.25
CA GLY A 3 1.41 -32.85 -14.42
C GLY A 3 2.31 -33.13 -13.21
N PRO A 4 3.05 -32.12 -12.71
CA PRO A 4 3.78 -32.28 -11.47
C PRO A 4 2.81 -32.67 -10.35
N SER A 5 3.13 -33.75 -9.63
CA SER A 5 2.34 -34.24 -8.50
C SER A 5 2.21 -33.16 -7.42
N GLU A 6 1.00 -33.01 -6.87
CA GLU A 6 0.54 -32.09 -5.78
C GLU A 6 1.35 -32.12 -4.47
N ASP A 7 2.53 -32.72 -4.43
CA ASP A 7 3.39 -32.80 -3.24
C ASP A 7 4.32 -31.57 -3.13
N VAL A 8 3.81 -30.37 -3.49
CA VAL A 8 4.46 -29.09 -3.20
C VAL A 8 4.31 -28.86 -1.70
N ARG A 9 5.28 -29.38 -0.93
CA ARG A 9 5.39 -29.19 0.52
C ARG A 9 5.62 -27.70 0.84
N THR A 10 4.54 -26.94 0.98
CA THR A 10 4.51 -25.66 1.70
C THR A 10 4.76 -25.84 3.20
N ASN A 11 4.59 -27.07 3.72
CA ASN A 11 4.64 -27.42 5.16
C ASN A 11 6.03 -27.29 5.85
N ASN A 12 7.06 -26.76 5.20
CA ASN A 12 8.39 -26.56 5.80
C ASN A 12 8.87 -25.10 5.72
N LEU A 13 7.97 -24.14 5.45
CA LEU A 13 8.29 -22.74 5.69
C LEU A 13 8.42 -22.55 7.21
N PRO A 14 9.54 -22.05 7.74
CA PRO A 14 9.67 -21.84 9.18
C PRO A 14 8.54 -20.94 9.68
N GLU A 15 7.73 -21.44 10.63
CA GLU A 15 6.70 -20.63 11.29
C GLU A 15 7.35 -19.36 11.85
N GLY A 16 6.89 -18.19 11.40
CA GLY A 16 7.36 -16.90 11.90
C GLY A 16 8.25 -16.06 10.99
N ILE A 17 8.70 -16.56 9.82
CA ILE A 17 9.56 -15.78 8.91
C ILE A 17 8.78 -15.04 7.83
N LEU A 18 7.66 -15.58 7.37
CA LEU A 18 6.87 -14.98 6.30
C LEU A 18 5.79 -14.05 6.86
N ASN A 19 5.75 -12.82 6.33
CA ASN A 19 4.58 -11.97 6.47
C ASN A 19 3.42 -12.64 5.68
N PRO A 20 2.17 -12.67 6.17
CA PRO A 20 1.01 -13.13 5.39
C PRO A 20 0.91 -12.51 3.98
N ARG A 21 1.49 -11.32 3.75
CA ARG A 21 1.59 -10.68 2.43
C ARG A 21 2.54 -11.43 1.47
N ASP A 22 3.65 -11.97 1.97
CA ASP A 22 4.65 -12.71 1.17
C ASP A 22 4.09 -14.02 0.59
N GLU A 23 2.93 -14.48 1.05
CA GLU A 23 2.40 -15.78 0.67
C GLU A 23 2.12 -15.87 -0.85
N VAL A 24 1.56 -14.84 -1.48
CA VAL A 24 1.36 -14.82 -2.94
C VAL A 24 2.71 -14.85 -3.66
N PHE A 25 3.62 -13.96 -3.25
CA PHE A 25 4.95 -13.85 -3.82
C PHE A 25 5.71 -15.19 -3.75
N VAL A 26 5.81 -15.79 -2.55
CA VAL A 26 6.49 -17.07 -2.32
C VAL A 26 5.82 -18.21 -3.08
N ARG A 27 4.48 -18.25 -3.12
CA ARG A 27 3.73 -19.29 -3.85
C ARG A 27 4.00 -19.20 -5.35
N MET A 28 3.95 -18.00 -5.92
CA MET A 28 4.22 -17.78 -7.34
C MET A 28 5.70 -18.04 -7.68
N PHE A 29 6.62 -17.60 -6.82
CA PHE A 29 8.04 -17.93 -6.92
C PHE A 29 8.26 -19.45 -6.98
N ARG A 30 7.62 -20.22 -6.09
CA ARG A 30 7.74 -21.69 -6.10
C ARG A 30 7.10 -22.34 -7.32
N ALA A 31 6.06 -21.74 -7.88
CA ALA A 31 5.41 -22.26 -9.08
C ALA A 31 6.32 -22.16 -10.31
N THR A 32 7.24 -21.19 -10.36
CA THR A 32 8.15 -20.97 -11.50
C THR A 32 9.58 -21.42 -11.24
N CYS A 33 10.08 -21.36 -10.01
CA CYS A 33 11.44 -21.79 -9.67
C CYS A 33 11.61 -23.31 -9.75
N THR A 34 12.54 -23.76 -10.60
CA THR A 34 12.84 -25.20 -10.79
C THR A 34 13.89 -25.72 -9.80
N VAL A 35 14.55 -24.84 -9.05
CA VAL A 35 15.51 -25.22 -8.02
C VAL A 35 14.78 -25.59 -6.75
N ARG A 36 15.00 -26.83 -6.27
CA ARG A 36 14.28 -27.38 -5.12
C ARG A 36 14.67 -26.69 -3.80
N ASP A 37 15.96 -26.56 -3.56
CA ASP A 37 16.49 -26.03 -2.31
C ASP A 37 16.46 -24.50 -2.38
N VAL A 38 15.63 -23.87 -1.55
CA VAL A 38 15.48 -22.41 -1.49
C VAL A 38 15.55 -22.01 -0.02
N VAL A 39 16.34 -20.99 0.27
CA VAL A 39 16.45 -20.33 1.57
C VAL A 39 15.73 -18.99 1.47
N TYR A 40 14.73 -18.80 2.33
CA TYR A 40 13.99 -17.56 2.46
C TYR A 40 14.68 -16.65 3.45
N VAL A 41 14.89 -15.41 3.07
CA VAL A 41 15.59 -14.41 3.86
C VAL A 41 14.66 -13.22 4.04
N ASN A 42 14.35 -12.89 5.29
CA ASN A 42 13.71 -11.61 5.62
C ASN A 42 14.84 -10.58 5.81
N PRO A 43 14.92 -9.53 4.96
CA PRO A 43 15.99 -8.54 5.05
C PRO A 43 15.93 -7.68 6.31
N ASP A 44 14.76 -7.55 6.95
CA ASP A 44 14.55 -6.75 8.17
C ASP A 44 15.28 -7.34 9.40
N LEU A 45 15.75 -8.59 9.29
CA LEU A 45 16.54 -9.25 10.32
C LEU A 45 17.99 -8.74 10.39
N PHE A 46 18.46 -7.97 9.40
CA PHE A 46 19.84 -7.51 9.32
C PHE A 46 20.00 -6.03 9.67
N ASN A 47 21.18 -5.66 10.17
CA ASN A 47 21.47 -4.29 10.57
C ASN A 47 21.77 -3.39 9.36
N THR A 48 20.72 -2.81 8.77
CA THR A 48 20.83 -1.87 7.63
C THR A 48 21.66 -0.63 7.96
N GLY A 49 21.59 -0.13 9.21
CA GLY A 49 22.34 1.04 9.66
C GLY A 49 23.85 0.81 9.64
N TYR A 50 24.32 -0.33 10.17
CA TYR A 50 25.74 -0.69 10.16
C TYR A 50 26.30 -0.77 8.73
N PHE A 51 25.56 -1.41 7.83
CA PHE A 51 25.99 -1.57 6.44
C PHE A 51 26.11 -0.24 5.69
N LYS A 52 25.17 0.69 5.90
CA LYS A 52 25.23 2.06 5.33
C LYS A 52 26.51 2.81 5.74
N GLU A 53 26.99 2.61 6.96
CA GLU A 53 28.19 3.27 7.48
C GLU A 53 29.51 2.62 7.03
N HIS A 54 29.54 1.29 6.91
CA HIS A 54 30.79 0.53 6.77
C HIS A 54 31.01 -0.08 5.39
N SER A 55 29.99 -0.12 4.52
CA SER A 55 30.02 -0.78 3.21
C SER A 55 30.41 -2.27 3.25
N THR A 56 30.42 -2.87 4.45
CA THR A 56 30.64 -4.29 4.72
C THR A 56 29.61 -4.76 5.73
N PRO A 57 29.04 -5.97 5.58
CA PRO A 57 28.09 -6.52 6.54
C PRO A 57 28.66 -6.65 7.96
N ASP A 58 27.81 -6.53 8.97
CA ASP A 58 28.19 -6.81 10.35
C ASP A 58 28.58 -8.31 10.47
N PRO A 59 29.69 -8.68 11.13
CA PRO A 59 29.96 -10.08 11.47
C PRO A 59 28.81 -10.80 12.16
N ALA A 60 27.97 -10.09 12.93
CA ALA A 60 26.74 -10.62 13.50
C ALA A 60 25.71 -11.00 12.43
N ASP A 61 25.53 -10.18 11.39
CA ASP A 61 24.66 -10.47 10.25
C ASP A 61 25.16 -11.68 9.46
N VAL A 62 26.48 -11.83 9.30
CA VAL A 62 27.09 -13.02 8.67
C VAL A 62 26.79 -14.28 9.49
N ALA A 63 26.89 -14.21 10.81
CA ALA A 63 26.54 -15.31 11.70
C ALA A 63 25.03 -15.62 11.67
N LEU A 64 24.18 -14.60 11.58
CA LEU A 64 22.73 -14.75 11.45
C LEU A 64 22.35 -15.42 10.13
N MET A 65 22.93 -14.98 9.01
CA MET A 65 22.69 -15.60 7.70
C MET A 65 23.09 -17.09 7.68
N ARG A 66 24.15 -17.49 8.40
CA ARG A 66 24.47 -18.92 8.59
C ARG A 66 23.33 -19.67 9.28
N GLN A 67 22.77 -19.08 10.34
CA GLN A 67 21.66 -19.68 11.08
C GLN A 67 20.40 -19.77 10.22
N VAL A 68 20.09 -18.74 9.43
CA VAL A 68 18.96 -18.75 8.49
C VAL A 68 19.12 -19.84 7.43
N ILE A 69 20.33 -20.00 6.87
CA ILE A 69 20.61 -21.09 5.92
C ILE A 69 20.46 -22.45 6.60
N ASP A 70 21.04 -22.66 7.78
CA ASP A 70 21.05 -23.97 8.45
C ASP A 70 19.71 -24.33 9.10
N SER A 71 18.84 -23.37 9.40
CA SER A 71 17.48 -23.66 9.89
C SER A 71 16.58 -24.23 8.79
N GLN A 72 16.82 -23.83 7.53
CA GLN A 72 16.04 -24.26 6.36
C GLN A 72 16.70 -25.41 5.59
N LEU A 73 18.04 -25.41 5.56
CA LEU A 73 18.89 -26.42 4.92
C LEU A 73 20.01 -26.84 5.89
N PRO A 74 19.73 -27.74 6.85
CA PRO A 74 20.67 -28.10 7.91
C PRO A 74 22.07 -28.51 7.45
N GLY A 75 23.09 -27.81 7.96
CA GLY A 75 24.50 -28.07 7.71
C GLY A 75 25.00 -27.51 6.37
N ARG A 76 24.15 -26.82 5.60
CA ARG A 76 24.50 -26.26 4.30
C ARG A 76 25.49 -25.10 4.43
N SER A 77 25.40 -24.29 5.49
CA SER A 77 26.26 -23.12 5.66
C SER A 77 27.73 -23.49 5.87
N ALA A 78 28.02 -24.69 6.41
CA ALA A 78 29.37 -25.14 6.74
C ALA A 78 30.33 -25.20 5.54
N ASN A 79 29.79 -25.33 4.33
CA ASN A 79 30.58 -25.40 3.08
C ASN A 79 30.66 -24.05 2.35
N ILE A 80 30.18 -22.96 2.96
CA ILE A 80 30.16 -21.62 2.38
C ILE A 80 31.15 -20.75 3.17
N SER A 81 32.10 -20.10 2.47
CA SER A 81 33.06 -19.22 3.13
C SER A 81 32.39 -17.96 3.70
N ASP A 82 32.98 -17.35 4.73
CA ASP A 82 32.44 -16.12 5.32
C ASP A 82 32.34 -14.99 4.29
N GLU A 83 33.29 -14.88 3.34
CA GLU A 83 33.22 -13.88 2.28
C GLU A 83 32.06 -14.11 1.31
N ARG A 84 31.62 -15.35 1.14
CA ARG A 84 30.42 -15.65 0.33
C ARG A 84 29.15 -15.32 1.10
N ILE A 85 29.09 -15.65 2.39
CA ILE A 85 27.93 -15.33 3.23
C ILE A 85 27.80 -13.82 3.42
N ALA A 86 28.90 -13.10 3.62
CA ALA A 86 28.90 -11.65 3.64
C ALA A 86 28.31 -11.07 2.34
N ARG A 87 28.63 -11.64 1.17
CA ARG A 87 27.98 -11.22 -0.08
C ARG A 87 26.48 -11.51 -0.11
N PHE A 88 26.02 -12.60 0.51
CA PHE A 88 24.58 -12.87 0.61
C PHE A 88 23.87 -11.83 1.48
N VAL A 89 24.45 -11.50 2.62
CA VAL A 89 23.94 -10.43 3.50
C VAL A 89 23.93 -9.10 2.75
N GLN A 90 25.04 -8.76 2.07
CA GLN A 90 25.13 -7.53 1.28
C GLN A 90 24.00 -7.45 0.25
N HIS A 91 23.79 -8.49 -0.57
CA HIS A 91 22.68 -8.49 -1.52
C HIS A 91 21.32 -8.38 -0.82
N SER A 92 21.14 -9.05 0.32
CA SER A 92 19.87 -8.98 1.06
C SER A 92 19.58 -7.57 1.60
N LEU A 93 20.63 -6.79 1.89
CA LEU A 93 20.57 -5.42 2.39
C LEU A 93 20.48 -4.36 1.29
N THR A 94 20.97 -4.65 0.08
CA THR A 94 21.04 -3.68 -1.02
C THR A 94 19.99 -3.89 -2.09
N ASP A 95 19.55 -5.14 -2.27
CA ASP A 95 18.64 -5.52 -3.33
C ASP A 95 17.25 -5.63 -2.71
N GLY A 96 16.21 -5.24 -3.47
CA GLY A 96 14.83 -5.48 -3.07
C GLY A 96 14.48 -6.97 -3.02
N PRO A 97 13.19 -7.35 -3.15
CA PRO A 97 12.83 -8.74 -3.38
C PRO A 97 13.65 -9.26 -4.57
N SER A 98 14.43 -10.31 -4.35
CA SER A 98 15.39 -10.80 -5.33
C SER A 98 15.69 -12.28 -5.13
N ALA A 99 15.86 -13.01 -6.22
CA ALA A 99 16.18 -14.43 -6.21
C ALA A 99 17.49 -14.72 -6.92
N ARG A 100 18.44 -15.30 -6.19
CA ARG A 100 19.74 -15.67 -6.74
C ARG A 100 20.05 -17.14 -6.56
N ARG A 101 20.39 -17.80 -7.67
CA ARG A 101 20.89 -19.18 -7.67
C ARG A 101 22.38 -19.20 -7.36
N TYR A 102 22.77 -20.14 -6.50
CA TYR A 102 24.16 -20.38 -6.14
C TYR A 102 24.59 -21.79 -6.49
N ASP A 103 25.50 -21.90 -7.47
CA ASP A 103 26.17 -23.13 -7.87
C ASP A 103 27.58 -23.19 -7.21
N PHE A 104 27.86 -24.25 -6.44
CA PHE A 104 29.14 -24.43 -5.73
C PHE A 104 30.04 -25.46 -6.43
N SER A 105 30.22 -25.34 -7.74
CA SER A 105 30.73 -26.47 -8.56
C SER A 105 32.21 -26.44 -8.96
N GLU A 106 33.09 -25.62 -8.38
CA GLU A 106 34.51 -25.61 -8.83
C GLU A 106 35.40 -26.66 -8.14
N THR A 107 35.03 -27.18 -6.96
CA THR A 107 35.76 -28.28 -6.29
C THR A 107 34.88 -29.34 -5.64
N GLU A 108 33.56 -29.13 -5.57
CA GLU A 108 32.61 -30.01 -4.87
C GLU A 108 31.51 -30.49 -5.82
N ALA A 109 31.75 -31.61 -6.49
CA ALA A 109 30.81 -32.23 -7.42
C ALA A 109 29.53 -32.81 -6.76
N GLU A 110 29.26 -32.52 -5.48
CA GLU A 110 28.20 -33.16 -4.69
C GLU A 110 27.17 -32.21 -4.08
N SER A 111 27.34 -30.89 -4.14
CA SER A 111 26.37 -29.95 -3.56
C SER A 111 25.36 -29.49 -4.64
N ALA A 112 24.13 -29.99 -4.56
CA ALA A 112 23.02 -29.54 -5.41
C ALA A 112 22.86 -28.01 -5.31
N PRO A 113 22.52 -27.29 -6.39
CA PRO A 113 22.31 -25.85 -6.33
C PRO A 113 21.19 -25.49 -5.36
N PHE A 114 21.30 -24.32 -4.75
CA PHE A 114 20.20 -23.74 -3.98
C PHE A 114 20.01 -22.28 -4.34
N VAL A 115 18.85 -21.74 -4.01
CA VAL A 115 18.48 -20.34 -4.22
C VAL A 115 18.39 -19.63 -2.88
N ILE A 116 18.82 -18.38 -2.83
CA ILE A 116 18.43 -17.46 -1.76
C ILE A 116 17.36 -16.55 -2.35
N LEU A 117 16.20 -16.52 -1.72
CA LEU A 117 15.11 -15.61 -2.02
C LEU A 117 15.08 -14.55 -0.92
N ASN A 118 15.43 -13.32 -1.27
CA ASN A 118 15.20 -12.16 -0.42
C ASN A 118 13.71 -11.79 -0.51
N LEU A 119 13.03 -11.78 0.63
CA LEU A 119 11.63 -11.39 0.73
C LEU A 119 11.50 -9.86 0.65
N GLN A 120 10.28 -9.37 0.50
CA GLN A 120 10.00 -7.95 0.64
C GLN A 120 10.28 -7.55 2.10
N GLY A 121 11.19 -6.60 2.31
CA GLY A 121 11.35 -5.98 3.63
C GLY A 121 10.13 -5.11 3.95
N SER A 122 9.94 -4.76 5.22
CA SER A 122 8.82 -3.94 5.69
C SER A 122 8.73 -2.54 5.05
N GLN A 123 9.77 -2.14 4.32
CA GLN A 123 9.92 -0.86 3.61
C GLN A 123 9.50 -0.92 2.12
N PHE A 124 8.98 -2.06 1.67
CA PHE A 124 8.47 -2.27 0.31
C PHE A 124 7.12 -3.01 0.40
N ASP A 125 6.25 -2.54 1.28
CA ASP A 125 5.13 -3.34 1.77
C ASP A 125 3.88 -3.29 0.86
N ASP A 126 3.86 -2.38 -0.13
CA ASP A 126 2.83 -2.30 -1.15
C ASP A 126 3.33 -1.83 -2.54
N ARG A 127 2.41 -1.86 -3.52
CA ARG A 127 2.69 -1.41 -4.89
C ARG A 127 3.00 0.10 -4.94
N ASP A 128 2.44 0.88 -4.02
CA ASP A 128 2.53 2.34 -3.97
C ASP A 128 3.89 2.79 -3.42
N GLU A 129 4.64 1.91 -2.73
CA GLU A 129 6.06 2.07 -2.38
C GLU A 129 7.00 1.49 -3.46
N TYR A 130 6.65 0.32 -4.01
CA TYR A 130 7.53 -0.42 -4.90
C TYR A 130 7.55 0.13 -6.34
N MET A 131 6.39 0.46 -6.93
CA MET A 131 6.32 0.97 -8.31
C MET A 131 7.03 2.31 -8.51
N PRO A 132 6.98 3.28 -7.56
CA PRO A 132 7.78 4.51 -7.68
C PRO A 132 9.28 4.22 -7.71
N THR A 133 9.75 3.26 -6.91
CA THR A 133 11.16 2.80 -6.96
C THR A 133 11.50 2.22 -8.33
N VAL A 134 10.65 1.33 -8.86
CA VAL A 134 10.82 0.77 -10.21
C VAL A 134 10.79 1.88 -11.27
N ALA A 135 9.94 2.88 -11.15
CA ALA A 135 9.85 3.98 -12.10
C ALA A 135 10.97 5.03 -11.96
N GLY A 136 11.75 4.99 -10.87
CA GLY A 136 12.71 6.04 -10.53
C GLY A 136 12.03 7.38 -10.23
N ARG A 137 10.87 7.37 -9.57
CA ARG A 137 10.06 8.55 -9.24
C ARG A 137 9.54 8.50 -7.82
N PRO A 138 9.27 9.65 -7.20
CA PRO A 138 8.51 9.66 -5.97
C PRO A 138 7.01 9.43 -6.27
N PRO A 139 6.24 8.86 -5.33
CA PRO A 139 4.85 8.44 -5.55
C PRO A 139 3.95 9.56 -6.07
N GLU A 140 4.10 10.78 -5.56
CA GLU A 140 3.29 11.96 -5.92
C GLU A 140 3.45 12.41 -7.36
N ASN A 141 4.51 11.97 -8.04
CA ASN A 141 4.72 12.25 -9.47
C ASN A 141 4.07 11.22 -10.39
N LEU A 142 3.48 10.16 -9.82
CA LEU A 142 2.81 9.10 -10.56
C LEU A 142 1.30 9.19 -10.43
N ARG A 143 0.60 8.83 -11.50
CA ARG A 143 -0.85 8.57 -11.45
C ARG A 143 -1.12 7.29 -10.66
N PRO A 144 -2.36 7.10 -10.17
CA PRO A 144 -2.73 5.89 -9.44
C PRO A 144 -2.24 4.61 -10.11
N ILE A 145 -1.57 3.76 -9.34
CA ILE A 145 -1.04 2.49 -9.81
C ILE A 145 -2.24 1.51 -9.94
N PRO A 146 -2.44 0.90 -11.12
CA PRO A 146 -3.60 0.05 -11.35
C PRO A 146 -3.41 -1.35 -10.75
N GLY A 147 -4.54 -2.00 -10.43
CA GLY A 147 -4.63 -3.41 -10.03
C GLY A 147 -4.15 -3.73 -8.61
N ASP A 148 -4.79 -4.68 -7.95
CA ASP A 148 -4.54 -5.01 -6.54
C ASP A 148 -3.10 -5.48 -6.25
N ASP A 149 -2.57 -5.19 -5.05
CA ASP A 149 -1.19 -5.57 -4.63
C ASP A 149 -0.91 -7.05 -4.86
N MET A 150 -1.89 -7.92 -4.65
CA MET A 150 -1.72 -9.37 -4.87
C MET A 150 -1.27 -9.74 -6.28
N TYR A 151 -1.68 -8.98 -7.30
CA TYR A 151 -1.27 -9.23 -8.67
C TYR A 151 0.14 -8.67 -8.91
N TRP A 152 0.52 -7.60 -8.22
CA TRP A 152 1.90 -7.14 -8.18
C TRP A 152 2.80 -8.17 -7.45
N ASP A 153 2.42 -8.64 -6.27
CA ASP A 153 3.11 -9.70 -5.51
C ASP A 153 3.29 -10.97 -6.37
N GLY A 154 2.23 -11.38 -7.08
CA GLY A 154 2.26 -12.54 -7.94
C GLY A 154 3.14 -12.35 -9.18
N PHE A 155 3.11 -11.16 -9.78
CA PHE A 155 4.03 -10.79 -10.86
C PHE A 155 5.49 -10.91 -10.39
N TRP A 156 5.82 -10.29 -9.25
CA TRP A 156 7.17 -10.33 -8.69
C TRP A 156 7.58 -11.75 -8.30
N GLY A 157 6.67 -12.53 -7.73
CA GLY A 157 6.94 -13.94 -7.43
C GLY A 157 7.30 -14.72 -8.70
N VAL A 158 6.53 -14.57 -9.78
CA VAL A 158 6.82 -15.20 -11.07
C VAL A 158 8.15 -14.71 -11.66
N HIS A 159 8.39 -13.40 -11.65
CA HIS A 159 9.61 -12.75 -12.13
C HIS A 159 10.82 -13.32 -11.39
N GLU A 160 10.83 -13.23 -10.06
CA GLU A 160 11.92 -13.71 -9.21
C GLU A 160 12.11 -15.23 -9.31
N GLY A 161 11.03 -16.00 -9.41
CA GLY A 161 11.12 -17.45 -9.58
C GLY A 161 11.70 -17.86 -10.94
N THR A 162 11.76 -16.94 -11.90
CA THR A 162 12.37 -17.17 -13.22
C THR A 162 13.89 -17.04 -13.20
N HIS A 163 14.47 -16.11 -12.42
CA HIS A 163 15.93 -15.91 -12.40
C HIS A 163 16.74 -17.18 -12.08
N PRO A 164 16.37 -18.02 -11.09
CA PRO A 164 17.11 -19.25 -10.81
C PRO A 164 17.18 -20.27 -11.96
N ASN A 165 16.25 -20.18 -12.90
CA ASN A 165 16.14 -21.08 -14.05
C ASN A 165 17.00 -20.62 -15.23
N GLN A 166 17.40 -19.35 -15.23
CA GLN A 166 18.19 -18.75 -16.29
C GLN A 166 19.66 -19.18 -16.18
N HIS A 167 20.37 -19.15 -17.31
CA HIS A 167 21.79 -19.52 -17.34
C HIS A 167 22.61 -18.56 -16.49
N SER A 168 23.64 -19.06 -15.81
CA SER A 168 24.57 -18.20 -15.06
C SER A 168 25.13 -17.10 -15.97
N LEU A 169 25.22 -15.88 -15.43
CA LEU A 169 25.81 -14.76 -16.16
C LEU A 169 27.21 -15.12 -16.68
N PRO A 170 27.57 -14.71 -17.90
CA PRO A 170 28.88 -15.00 -18.46
C PRO A 170 29.98 -14.42 -17.56
N GLN A 171 31.02 -15.21 -17.31
CA GLN A 171 32.26 -14.71 -16.69
C GLN A 171 33.06 -13.91 -17.73
N THR A 172 32.57 -12.72 -18.07
CA THR A 172 33.23 -11.78 -18.97
C THR A 172 33.88 -10.64 -18.17
N THR A 173 34.95 -10.06 -18.72
CA THR A 173 35.55 -8.82 -18.20
C THR A 173 34.97 -7.57 -18.86
N SER A 174 34.11 -7.73 -19.86
CA SER A 174 33.43 -6.61 -20.51
C SER A 174 32.13 -6.30 -19.76
N GLU A 175 32.10 -5.15 -19.12
CA GLU A 175 30.90 -4.61 -18.45
C GLU A 175 29.69 -4.58 -19.37
N GLU A 176 29.87 -4.21 -20.63
CA GLU A 176 28.79 -4.15 -21.62
C GLU A 176 28.23 -5.53 -21.98
N GLU A 177 29.08 -6.55 -22.11
CA GLU A 177 28.62 -7.93 -22.33
C GLU A 177 27.87 -8.47 -21.10
N LEU A 178 28.34 -8.13 -19.90
CA LEU A 178 27.67 -8.48 -18.65
C LEU A 178 26.29 -7.82 -18.55
N ASN A 179 26.20 -6.50 -18.79
CA ASN A 179 24.95 -5.76 -18.71
C ASN A 179 23.95 -6.19 -19.79
N THR A 180 24.42 -6.56 -20.99
CA THR A 180 23.57 -7.14 -22.03
C THR A 180 22.99 -8.48 -21.57
N ALA A 181 23.78 -9.31 -20.89
CA ALA A 181 23.31 -10.59 -20.36
C ALA A 181 22.34 -10.43 -19.18
N ILE A 182 22.56 -9.45 -18.30
CA ILE A 182 21.62 -9.08 -17.23
C ILE A 182 20.30 -8.64 -17.86
N MET A 183 20.35 -7.70 -18.81
CA MET A 183 19.15 -7.21 -19.49
C MET A 183 18.35 -8.33 -20.20
N ASP A 184 19.01 -9.35 -20.75
CA ASP A 184 18.33 -10.54 -21.34
C ASP A 184 17.67 -11.42 -20.27
N GLN A 185 18.30 -11.57 -19.10
CA GLN A 185 17.73 -12.27 -17.94
C GLN A 185 16.49 -11.54 -17.42
N GLU A 186 16.59 -10.23 -17.19
CA GLU A 186 15.48 -9.39 -16.76
C GLU A 186 14.31 -9.45 -17.76
N LEU A 187 14.60 -9.40 -19.07
CA LEU A 187 13.58 -9.55 -20.10
C LEU A 187 12.84 -10.89 -20.00
N GLY A 188 13.57 -11.98 -19.75
CA GLY A 188 13.00 -13.30 -19.60
C GLY A 188 12.10 -13.43 -18.38
N ALA A 189 12.50 -12.83 -17.25
CA ALA A 189 11.73 -12.82 -16.01
C ALA A 189 10.47 -11.95 -16.13
N ASP A 190 10.59 -10.74 -16.68
CA ASP A 190 9.46 -9.86 -16.94
C ASP A 190 8.46 -10.48 -17.93
N ARG A 191 8.92 -11.20 -18.98
CA ARG A 191 8.04 -11.93 -19.90
C ARG A 191 7.17 -12.93 -19.16
N ALA A 192 7.77 -13.74 -18.28
CA ALA A 192 7.04 -14.74 -17.50
C ALA A 192 5.99 -14.06 -16.61
N GLY A 193 6.36 -12.97 -15.93
CA GLY A 193 5.43 -12.20 -15.09
C GLY A 193 4.31 -11.56 -15.89
N ILE A 194 4.60 -10.98 -17.06
CA ILE A 194 3.60 -10.37 -17.96
C ILE A 194 2.63 -11.42 -18.49
N GLU A 195 3.12 -12.59 -18.93
CA GLU A 195 2.26 -13.68 -19.38
C GLU A 195 1.35 -14.16 -18.26
N TRP A 196 1.86 -14.22 -17.02
CA TRP A 196 1.06 -14.51 -15.85
C TRP A 196 -0.01 -13.44 -15.62
N LEU A 197 0.32 -12.14 -15.60
CA LEU A 197 -0.66 -11.05 -15.46
C LEU A 197 -1.76 -11.11 -16.54
N ARG A 198 -1.38 -11.35 -17.80
CA ARG A 198 -2.35 -11.54 -18.90
C ARG A 198 -3.26 -12.73 -18.67
N SER A 199 -2.73 -13.85 -18.15
CA SER A 199 -3.54 -15.02 -17.80
C SER A 199 -4.56 -14.74 -16.69
N GLN A 200 -4.29 -13.72 -15.85
CA GLN A 200 -5.20 -13.23 -14.82
C GLN A 200 -6.12 -12.09 -15.30
N GLY A 201 -6.07 -11.73 -16.60
CA GLY A 201 -6.88 -10.65 -17.17
C GLY A 201 -6.39 -9.23 -16.84
N GLN A 202 -5.17 -9.06 -16.34
CA GLN A 202 -4.63 -7.80 -15.81
C GLN A 202 -3.90 -6.95 -16.87
N GLU A 203 -4.53 -6.69 -18.03
CA GLU A 203 -3.88 -5.96 -19.15
C GLU A 203 -3.50 -4.51 -18.78
N GLU A 204 -4.26 -3.84 -17.91
CA GLU A 204 -3.90 -2.49 -17.46
C GLU A 204 -2.62 -2.49 -16.63
N MET A 205 -2.44 -3.51 -15.77
CA MET A 205 -1.21 -3.69 -14.99
C MET A 205 -0.03 -4.01 -15.89
N VAL A 206 -0.22 -4.85 -16.91
CA VAL A 206 0.82 -5.14 -17.92
C VAL A 206 1.28 -3.85 -18.59
N GLN A 207 0.35 -2.99 -19.01
CA GLN A 207 0.71 -1.70 -19.60
C GLN A 207 1.39 -0.78 -18.59
N ALA A 208 0.96 -0.78 -17.32
CA ALA A 208 1.59 -0.01 -16.26
C ALA A 208 3.05 -0.42 -16.03
N LEU A 209 3.31 -1.72 -15.92
CA LEU A 209 4.66 -2.26 -15.76
C LEU A 209 5.57 -1.86 -16.92
N ILE A 210 5.08 -2.00 -18.16
CA ILE A 210 5.81 -1.56 -19.35
C ILE A 210 6.14 -0.07 -19.27
N ASP A 211 5.20 0.76 -18.81
CA ASP A 211 5.39 2.19 -18.65
C ASP A 211 6.43 2.49 -17.56
N TYR A 212 6.34 1.86 -16.38
CA TYR A 212 7.29 2.07 -15.28
C TYR A 212 8.71 1.65 -15.66
N ARG A 213 8.87 0.50 -16.32
CA ARG A 213 10.16 0.03 -16.85
C ARG A 213 10.73 0.98 -17.93
N ALA A 214 9.87 1.63 -18.72
CA ALA A 214 10.30 2.64 -19.69
C ALA A 214 10.73 3.97 -19.03
N LEU A 215 10.09 4.36 -17.92
CA LEU A 215 10.53 5.52 -17.11
C LEU A 215 11.87 5.22 -16.42
N ALA A 216 12.03 4.01 -15.88
CA ALA A 216 13.24 3.54 -15.21
C ALA A 216 14.49 3.57 -16.09
N ALA A 217 14.32 3.35 -17.40
CA ALA A 217 15.40 3.18 -18.37
C ALA A 217 16.47 4.27 -18.38
N MET A 218 16.13 5.47 -17.90
CA MET A 218 17.08 6.57 -17.79
C MET A 218 18.07 6.42 -16.64
N ALA A 219 17.65 5.77 -15.55
CA ALA A 219 18.45 5.54 -14.35
C ALA A 219 19.03 4.12 -14.31
N ASP A 220 18.28 3.16 -14.85
CA ASP A 220 18.55 1.73 -14.76
C ASP A 220 18.28 1.04 -16.11
N PRO A 221 19.24 1.13 -17.05
CA PRO A 221 19.05 0.60 -18.40
C PRO A 221 18.98 -0.92 -18.43
N GLU A 222 19.64 -1.63 -17.51
CA GLU A 222 19.62 -3.10 -17.45
C GLU A 222 18.24 -3.64 -17.06
N HIS A 223 17.53 -2.99 -16.13
CA HIS A 223 16.17 -3.39 -15.77
C HIS A 223 15.09 -2.80 -16.68
N SER A 224 15.45 -2.01 -17.70
CA SER A 224 14.49 -1.41 -18.64
C SER A 224 14.03 -2.32 -19.77
N ALA A 225 14.50 -3.57 -19.78
CA ALA A 225 14.37 -4.49 -20.90
C ALA A 225 12.92 -4.64 -21.40
N THR A 226 11.94 -4.54 -20.49
CA THR A 226 10.52 -4.65 -20.81
C THR A 226 9.96 -3.53 -21.68
N ALA A 227 10.61 -2.37 -21.75
CA ALA A 227 10.28 -1.34 -22.74
C ALA A 227 10.43 -1.87 -24.20
N ILE A 228 11.29 -2.89 -24.40
CA ILE A 228 11.48 -3.58 -25.68
C ILE A 228 10.29 -4.49 -25.99
N LEU A 229 9.69 -5.15 -24.98
CA LEU A 229 8.56 -6.09 -25.14
C LEU A 229 7.33 -5.43 -25.74
N ALA A 230 7.15 -4.12 -25.52
CA ALA A 230 6.04 -3.35 -26.10
C ALA A 230 6.00 -3.44 -27.63
N ARG A 231 7.14 -3.70 -28.29
CA ARG A 231 7.27 -3.70 -29.76
C ARG A 231 7.85 -4.97 -30.33
N HIS A 232 8.75 -5.62 -29.60
CA HIS A 232 9.49 -6.78 -30.07
C HIS A 232 9.35 -7.95 -29.09
N PRO A 233 8.12 -8.48 -28.91
CA PRO A 233 7.84 -9.49 -27.88
C PRO A 233 8.66 -10.78 -28.05
N ASP A 234 9.17 -11.07 -29.25
CA ASP A 234 9.90 -12.30 -29.58
C ASP A 234 11.42 -12.11 -29.77
N GLN A 235 11.95 -10.89 -29.66
CA GLN A 235 13.39 -10.65 -29.88
C GLN A 235 14.23 -10.97 -28.63
N GLN A 236 15.42 -11.54 -28.84
CA GLN A 236 16.44 -11.64 -27.80
C GLN A 236 17.12 -10.28 -27.60
N VAL A 237 17.56 -9.99 -26.38
CA VAL A 237 18.33 -8.76 -26.13
C VAL A 237 19.66 -8.87 -26.86
N THR A 238 20.05 -7.77 -27.51
CA THR A 238 21.36 -7.63 -28.15
C THR A 238 22.11 -6.46 -27.55
N ARG A 239 23.41 -6.37 -27.83
CA ARG A 239 24.24 -5.23 -27.44
C ARG A 239 23.66 -3.89 -27.91
N GLU A 240 23.07 -3.86 -29.10
CA GLU A 240 22.41 -2.66 -29.62
C GLU A 240 21.18 -2.27 -28.79
N HIS A 241 20.44 -3.22 -28.22
CA HIS A 241 19.33 -2.89 -27.33
C HIS A 241 19.81 -2.20 -26.07
N PHE A 242 20.84 -2.76 -25.41
CA PHE A 242 21.44 -2.14 -24.23
C PHE A 242 22.01 -0.75 -24.54
N GLN A 243 22.76 -0.60 -25.64
CA GLN A 243 23.27 0.70 -26.08
C GLN A 243 22.15 1.72 -26.35
N ALA A 244 21.00 1.28 -26.85
CA ALA A 244 19.85 2.15 -27.06
C ALA A 244 19.25 2.61 -25.73
N ALA A 245 19.02 1.69 -24.79
CA ALA A 245 18.55 1.98 -23.44
C ALA A 245 19.46 2.97 -22.71
N SER A 246 20.78 2.82 -22.82
CA SER A 246 21.73 3.74 -22.16
C SER A 246 21.89 5.10 -22.86
N SER A 247 21.43 5.27 -24.10
CA SER A 247 21.74 6.48 -24.89
C SER A 247 20.52 7.32 -25.32
N PHE A 248 19.30 6.77 -25.32
CA PHE A 248 18.12 7.46 -25.84
C PHE A 248 17.85 8.80 -25.13
N ALA A 249 18.07 8.87 -23.82
CA ALA A 249 17.92 10.07 -23.02
C ALA A 249 18.83 11.21 -23.52
N SER A 250 20.11 10.91 -23.77
CA SER A 250 21.05 11.90 -24.33
C SER A 250 20.65 12.34 -25.74
N VAL A 251 20.11 11.43 -26.55
CA VAL A 251 19.63 11.73 -27.90
C VAL A 251 18.43 12.70 -27.86
N MET A 252 17.48 12.49 -26.94
CA MET A 252 16.36 13.42 -26.72
C MET A 252 16.86 14.78 -26.26
N ASP A 253 17.76 14.81 -25.28
CA ASP A 253 18.30 16.06 -24.72
C ASP A 253 19.01 16.90 -25.79
N GLN A 254 19.84 16.27 -26.63
CA GLN A 254 20.55 16.94 -27.73
C GLN A 254 19.60 17.43 -28.83
N ALA A 255 18.49 16.73 -29.09
CA ALA A 255 17.50 17.15 -30.07
C ALA A 255 16.71 18.37 -29.58
N LEU A 256 16.30 18.38 -28.31
CA LEU A 256 15.62 19.51 -27.68
C LEU A 256 16.55 20.73 -27.55
N SER A 257 17.78 20.54 -27.07
CA SER A 257 18.80 21.59 -26.95
C SER A 257 19.00 22.32 -28.29
N ARG A 258 19.16 21.56 -29.39
CA ARG A 258 19.30 22.13 -30.75
C ARG A 258 18.04 22.81 -31.27
N THR A 259 16.86 22.25 -31.02
CA THR A 259 15.61 22.75 -31.62
C THR A 259 15.03 23.94 -30.88
N LEU A 260 15.10 23.91 -29.55
CA LEU A 260 14.59 24.97 -28.68
C LEU A 260 15.64 26.05 -28.38
N GLY A 261 16.90 25.83 -28.76
CA GLY A 261 18.01 26.74 -28.45
C GLY A 261 18.30 26.83 -26.95
N MET A 262 17.96 25.78 -26.21
CA MET A 262 18.18 25.68 -24.76
C MET A 262 19.58 25.14 -24.47
N SER A 263 20.14 25.48 -23.31
CA SER A 263 21.36 24.81 -22.84
C SER A 263 21.04 23.39 -22.36
N ASP A 264 22.03 22.50 -22.39
CA ASP A 264 21.86 21.11 -21.92
C ASP A 264 21.40 21.07 -20.45
N ALA A 265 21.87 22.02 -19.63
CA ALA A 265 21.42 22.17 -18.25
C ALA A 265 19.92 22.53 -18.14
N ALA A 266 19.42 23.41 -19.01
CA ALA A 266 18.01 23.79 -19.01
C ALA A 266 17.10 22.65 -19.53
N VAL A 267 17.59 21.83 -20.45
CA VAL A 267 16.88 20.63 -20.91
C VAL A 267 16.84 19.56 -19.82
N ALA A 268 17.95 19.32 -19.13
CA ALA A 268 18.01 18.42 -17.99
C ALA A 268 17.11 18.89 -16.83
N ASP A 269 17.07 20.19 -16.57
CA ASP A 269 16.16 20.82 -15.61
C ASP A 269 14.70 20.61 -16.00
N MET A 270 14.35 20.84 -17.28
CA MET A 270 12.99 20.57 -17.77
C MET A 270 12.61 19.10 -17.59
N ARG A 271 13.50 18.16 -17.91
CA ARG A 271 13.23 16.73 -17.70
C ARG A 271 12.96 16.38 -16.24
N LYS A 272 13.68 17.01 -15.30
CA LYS A 272 13.54 16.74 -13.87
C LYS A 272 12.31 17.42 -13.26
N ASN A 273 12.06 18.67 -13.65
CA ASN A 273 11.12 19.56 -12.94
C ASN A 273 9.83 19.85 -13.71
N ASN A 274 9.77 19.50 -15.00
CA ASN A 274 8.62 19.66 -15.90
C ASN A 274 8.62 18.54 -16.95
N GLU A 275 8.56 17.30 -16.49
CA GLU A 275 8.73 16.14 -17.36
C GLU A 275 7.61 16.00 -18.39
N THR A 276 6.37 16.35 -18.04
CA THR A 276 5.23 16.38 -18.97
C THR A 276 5.48 17.37 -20.11
N GLY A 277 6.03 18.55 -19.80
CA GLY A 277 6.47 19.53 -20.80
C GLY A 277 7.63 19.02 -21.66
N TYR A 278 8.62 18.39 -21.03
CA TYR A 278 9.73 17.74 -21.73
C TYR A 278 9.23 16.70 -22.74
N ALA A 279 8.42 15.73 -22.29
CA ALA A 279 7.87 14.67 -23.11
C ALA A 279 7.00 15.21 -24.26
N ARG A 280 6.21 16.26 -24.03
CA ARG A 280 5.43 16.94 -25.07
C ARG A 280 6.31 17.52 -26.17
N HIS A 281 7.43 18.14 -25.83
CA HIS A 281 8.38 18.63 -26.84
C HIS A 281 9.09 17.48 -27.56
N VAL A 282 9.49 16.43 -26.85
CA VAL A 282 10.05 15.22 -27.48
C VAL A 282 9.05 14.62 -28.48
N ARG A 283 7.76 14.48 -28.11
CA ARG A 283 6.70 13.99 -28.99
C ARG A 283 6.62 14.78 -30.29
N GLN A 284 6.64 16.12 -30.20
CA GLN A 284 6.62 16.99 -31.37
C GLN A 284 7.83 16.75 -32.30
N LEU A 285 9.03 16.59 -31.74
CA LEU A 285 10.23 16.27 -32.53
C LEU A 285 10.15 14.88 -33.15
N PHE A 286 9.58 13.93 -32.42
CA PHE A 286 9.36 12.56 -32.87
C PHE A 286 8.41 12.49 -34.07
N ASP A 287 7.28 13.18 -33.99
CA ASP A 287 6.29 13.24 -35.07
C ASP A 287 6.82 13.97 -36.32
N GLN A 288 7.81 14.86 -36.14
CA GLN A 288 8.52 15.55 -37.22
C GLN A 288 9.65 14.70 -37.83
N GLY A 289 9.87 13.47 -37.36
CA GLY A 289 10.93 12.58 -37.84
C GLY A 289 12.35 13.04 -37.46
N GLN A 290 12.50 13.91 -36.46
CA GLN A 290 13.82 14.43 -36.07
C GLN A 290 14.73 13.37 -35.44
N PHE A 291 14.15 12.25 -34.97
CA PHE A 291 14.90 11.13 -34.40
C PHE A 291 15.27 10.04 -35.42
N ASP A 292 14.75 10.08 -36.65
CA ASP A 292 14.97 9.05 -37.69
C ASP A 292 16.45 8.90 -38.07
N HIS A 293 17.24 9.94 -37.85
CA HIS A 293 18.67 10.00 -38.16
C HIS A 293 19.51 10.44 -36.95
N ALA A 294 18.89 10.55 -35.76
CA ALA A 294 19.58 11.05 -34.57
C ALA A 294 20.54 10.01 -33.97
N SER A 295 20.33 8.72 -34.26
CA SER A 295 21.22 7.63 -33.87
C SER A 295 21.35 6.61 -35.01
N PRO A 296 22.54 6.01 -35.23
CA PRO A 296 22.68 4.86 -36.12
C PRO A 296 22.03 3.59 -35.56
N ASN A 297 21.68 3.57 -34.27
CA ASN A 297 21.04 2.44 -33.61
C ASN A 297 19.50 2.54 -33.77
N PRO A 298 18.85 1.59 -34.46
CA PRO A 298 17.42 1.68 -34.77
C PRO A 298 16.52 1.60 -33.52
N TYR A 299 16.98 1.00 -32.43
CA TYR A 299 16.17 0.81 -31.22
C TYR A 299 16.06 2.08 -30.37
N VAL A 300 16.93 3.08 -30.57
CA VAL A 300 16.83 4.36 -29.83
C VAL A 300 15.47 5.00 -30.03
N ARG A 301 14.91 4.93 -31.25
CA ARG A 301 13.59 5.47 -31.54
C ARG A 301 12.50 4.77 -30.71
N ASP A 302 12.58 3.45 -30.58
CA ASP A 302 11.58 2.67 -29.83
C ASP A 302 11.59 3.03 -28.34
N PHE A 303 12.78 3.20 -27.74
CA PHE A 303 12.91 3.67 -26.35
C PHE A 303 12.37 5.09 -26.15
N ILE A 304 12.63 6.01 -27.09
CA ILE A 304 12.06 7.37 -27.04
C ILE A 304 10.53 7.30 -27.03
N GLU A 305 9.95 6.51 -27.92
CA GLU A 305 8.49 6.42 -28.02
C GLU A 305 7.85 5.76 -26.79
N ALA A 306 8.47 4.71 -26.26
CA ALA A 306 8.06 4.04 -25.04
C ALA A 306 8.09 5.02 -23.85
N TYR A 307 9.20 5.73 -23.66
CA TYR A 307 9.36 6.72 -22.58
C TYR A 307 8.31 7.84 -22.67
N VAL A 308 8.14 8.47 -23.84
CA VAL A 308 7.16 9.55 -24.00
C VAL A 308 5.74 9.05 -23.74
N GLY A 309 5.41 7.85 -24.24
CA GLY A 309 4.11 7.24 -23.98
C GLY A 309 3.88 6.94 -22.49
N ALA A 310 4.92 6.51 -21.78
CA ALA A 310 4.87 6.27 -20.34
C ALA A 310 4.64 7.55 -19.56
N VAL A 311 5.35 8.65 -19.87
CA VAL A 311 5.12 9.97 -19.24
C VAL A 311 3.67 10.42 -19.45
N GLU A 312 3.15 10.33 -20.68
CA GLU A 312 1.78 10.73 -21.02
C GLU A 312 0.71 9.92 -20.25
N ARG A 313 0.97 8.65 -19.94
CA ARG A 313 0.04 7.76 -19.24
C ARG A 313 0.19 7.75 -17.72
N ARG A 314 1.40 7.91 -17.19
CA ARG A 314 1.72 7.62 -15.79
C ARG A 314 2.21 8.80 -14.98
N VAL A 315 2.65 9.90 -15.58
CA VAL A 315 3.15 11.05 -14.81
C VAL A 315 2.04 12.09 -14.62
N VAL A 316 1.97 12.66 -13.40
CA VAL A 316 1.05 13.74 -13.04
C VAL A 316 1.62 15.08 -13.52
N ASP A 317 0.78 15.95 -14.09
CA ASP A 317 1.20 17.26 -14.56
C ASP A 317 1.10 18.31 -13.44
N HIS A 318 2.16 18.45 -12.64
CA HIS A 318 2.24 19.41 -11.53
C HIS A 318 2.42 20.88 -11.97
N THR A 319 2.45 21.16 -13.27
CA THR A 319 2.70 22.53 -13.76
C THR A 319 1.54 23.48 -13.50
N ALA A 320 0.29 22.98 -13.46
CA ALA A 320 -0.89 23.80 -13.15
C ALA A 320 -0.94 24.23 -11.66
N ASP A 321 -0.58 23.32 -10.75
CA ASP A 321 -0.65 23.56 -9.30
C ASP A 321 0.47 24.49 -8.81
N ARG A 322 1.64 24.46 -9.45
CA ARG A 322 2.73 25.40 -9.17
C ARG A 322 2.45 26.83 -9.63
N GLU A 323 1.66 27.02 -10.69
CA GLU A 323 1.22 28.36 -11.10
C GLU A 323 0.13 28.93 -10.17
N LEU A 324 -0.68 28.07 -9.52
CA LEU A 324 -1.68 28.48 -8.53
C LEU A 324 -1.10 28.80 -7.15
N ASN A 325 -0.06 28.08 -6.70
CA ASN A 325 0.56 28.27 -5.38
C ASN A 325 1.60 29.39 -5.29
N THR A 326 1.78 30.21 -6.33
CA THR A 326 2.61 31.43 -6.28
C THR A 326 1.79 32.72 -6.12
N GLY A 327 0.47 32.60 -5.93
CA GLY A 327 -0.42 33.72 -5.62
C GLY A 327 -0.51 34.02 -4.10
N PRO A 328 -0.47 35.29 -3.65
CA PRO A 328 -0.40 35.65 -2.23
C PRO A 328 -1.75 35.69 -1.50
N ALA A 329 -2.72 34.81 -1.77
CA ALA A 329 -4.04 34.92 -1.13
C ALA A 329 -4.78 33.59 -0.93
N GLY A 330 -5.16 33.31 0.33
CA GLY A 330 -6.40 32.59 0.63
C GLY A 330 -6.32 31.31 1.47
N ARG A 331 -5.63 31.31 2.62
CA ARG A 331 -5.97 30.38 3.72
C ARG A 331 -7.03 31.07 4.58
N GLU A 332 -8.30 30.70 4.43
CA GLU A 332 -9.37 31.07 5.36
C GLU A 332 -9.36 30.07 6.52
N THR A 333 -8.90 30.49 7.70
CA THR A 333 -8.99 29.72 8.94
C THR A 333 -10.38 29.91 9.55
N HIS A 334 -11.00 28.81 9.99
CA HIS A 334 -12.24 28.81 10.75
C HIS A 334 -12.05 29.59 12.07
N ASP A 335 -12.96 30.53 12.34
CA ASP A 335 -12.89 31.49 13.45
C ASP A 335 -13.71 30.93 14.65
N SER A 336 -13.13 30.06 15.47
CA SER A 336 -13.63 29.73 16.82
C SER A 336 -12.94 30.62 17.86
N GLN A 337 -13.73 31.27 18.72
CA GLN A 337 -13.25 32.16 19.76
C GLN A 337 -13.06 31.41 21.08
N ASP A 338 -11.99 30.63 21.19
CA ASP A 338 -11.39 30.27 22.49
C ASP A 338 -9.86 30.46 22.40
N THR A 339 -9.16 30.40 23.55
CA THR A 339 -7.75 30.83 23.64
C THR A 339 -6.85 29.59 23.76
N PRO A 340 -6.03 29.25 22.73
CA PRO A 340 -5.16 28.09 22.78
C PRO A 340 -4.19 28.15 23.96
N ILE A 341 -3.84 26.98 24.51
CA ILE A 341 -2.74 26.88 25.47
C ILE A 341 -1.43 26.98 24.69
N SER A 342 -0.96 28.22 24.54
CA SER A 342 0.30 28.55 23.88
C SER A 342 1.43 28.64 24.91
N PHE A 343 2.52 27.90 24.70
CA PHE A 343 3.77 28.14 25.44
C PHE A 343 4.83 28.73 24.50
N PRO A 344 5.41 29.90 24.83
CA PRO A 344 6.52 30.44 24.07
C PRO A 344 7.76 29.57 24.32
N ALA A 345 8.36 29.09 23.25
CA ALA A 345 9.61 28.33 23.27
C ALA A 345 10.63 28.96 22.32
N THR A 346 11.91 28.78 22.64
CA THR A 346 13.01 29.26 21.81
C THR A 346 14.02 28.13 21.66
N ALA A 347 14.25 27.69 20.43
CA ALA A 347 15.21 26.65 20.10
C ALA A 347 15.91 27.00 18.78
N GLY A 348 17.22 26.79 18.70
CA GLY A 348 18.01 27.15 17.51
C GLY A 348 18.01 28.64 17.14
N GLY A 349 17.55 29.53 18.02
CA GLY A 349 17.38 30.97 17.73
C GLY A 349 16.07 31.32 16.99
N LYS A 350 15.18 30.34 16.77
CA LYS A 350 13.81 30.55 16.30
C LYS A 350 12.88 30.61 17.52
N GLU A 351 12.03 31.64 17.58
CA GLU A 351 10.89 31.65 18.49
C GLU A 351 9.77 30.85 17.85
N PHE A 352 9.23 29.88 18.59
CA PHE A 352 8.04 29.16 18.20
C PHE A 352 7.05 29.15 19.35
N THR A 353 5.78 29.13 19.00
CA THR A 353 4.70 28.94 19.94
C THR A 353 4.29 27.49 19.81
N VAL A 354 4.49 26.69 20.86
CA VAL A 354 3.86 25.37 20.90
C VAL A 354 2.39 25.64 21.16
N VAL A 355 1.59 25.52 20.12
CA VAL A 355 0.12 25.60 20.18
C VAL A 355 -0.34 24.17 20.32
N VAL A 356 -0.81 23.79 21.49
CA VAL A 356 -1.54 22.53 21.60
C VAL A 356 -2.93 22.81 21.03
N GLY A 357 -3.26 22.15 19.92
CA GLY A 357 -4.49 22.39 19.17
C GLY A 357 -5.75 22.26 20.03
N GLU A 358 -6.77 23.08 19.74
CA GLU A 358 -8.04 23.09 20.48
C GLU A 358 -8.89 21.81 20.26
N GLY A 359 -8.50 20.94 19.33
CA GLY A 359 -9.16 19.65 19.06
C GLY A 359 -8.89 18.55 20.09
N ASP A 360 -7.76 18.59 20.79
CA ASP A 360 -7.29 17.41 21.57
C ASP A 360 -7.54 17.49 23.08
N GLU A 361 -8.35 18.44 23.57
CA GLU A 361 -8.56 18.59 25.02
C GLU A 361 -9.20 17.35 25.66
N GLY A 362 -10.13 16.70 24.95
CA GLY A 362 -10.74 15.44 25.37
C GLY A 362 -9.71 14.33 25.49
N PHE A 363 -8.93 14.11 24.43
CA PHE A 363 -7.86 13.13 24.37
C PHE A 363 -6.83 13.32 25.49
N MET A 364 -6.26 14.52 25.62
CA MET A 364 -5.22 14.80 26.61
C MET A 364 -5.73 14.67 28.04
N ARG A 365 -6.96 15.11 28.31
CA ARG A 365 -7.59 14.96 29.62
C ARG A 365 -7.72 13.48 29.95
N ALA A 366 -8.29 12.70 29.04
CA ALA A 366 -8.55 11.28 29.23
C ALA A 366 -7.25 10.49 29.46
N ALA A 367 -6.19 10.80 28.72
CA ALA A 367 -4.86 10.23 28.90
C ALA A 367 -4.27 10.51 30.28
N ARG A 368 -4.39 11.77 30.75
CA ARG A 368 -3.91 12.16 32.09
C ARG A 368 -4.68 11.47 33.22
N GLU A 369 -5.95 11.14 33.01
CA GLU A 369 -6.76 10.48 34.04
C GLU A 369 -6.36 9.02 34.31
N VAL A 370 -5.82 8.34 33.30
CA VAL A 370 -5.40 6.92 33.40
C VAL A 370 -3.90 6.75 33.57
N SER A 371 -3.08 7.76 33.24
CA SER A 371 -1.63 7.70 33.44
C SER A 371 -1.23 7.82 34.91
N GLU A 372 -0.34 6.94 35.35
CA GLU A 372 0.32 6.93 36.65
C GLU A 372 1.60 7.80 36.65
N VAL A 373 2.05 8.27 35.48
CA VAL A 373 3.25 9.11 35.31
C VAL A 373 2.90 10.46 34.66
N PRO A 374 3.71 11.51 34.85
CA PRO A 374 3.51 12.78 34.14
C PRO A 374 3.57 12.58 32.63
N LEU A 375 2.66 13.19 31.87
CA LEU A 375 2.60 13.07 30.41
C LEU A 375 3.18 14.30 29.71
N VAL A 376 3.84 14.06 28.57
CA VAL A 376 4.28 15.04 27.58
C VAL A 376 3.56 14.74 26.29
N PHE A 377 2.80 15.69 25.78
CA PHE A 377 2.13 15.59 24.48
C PHE A 377 3.01 16.22 23.39
N LEU A 378 3.28 15.49 22.31
CA LEU A 378 4.12 15.95 21.22
C LEU A 378 3.25 16.20 20.00
N ASP A 379 3.40 17.39 19.43
CA ASP A 379 2.82 17.77 18.15
C ASP A 379 3.81 17.36 17.03
N PRO A 380 3.44 16.40 16.16
CA PRO A 380 4.32 15.94 15.08
C PRO A 380 4.57 17.03 14.03
N ASP A 381 3.67 18.00 13.87
CA ASP A 381 3.79 19.06 12.87
C ASP A 381 4.80 20.15 13.28
N ALA A 382 5.33 20.05 14.51
CA ALA A 382 6.45 20.87 14.98
C ALA A 382 7.82 20.44 14.40
N PHE A 383 7.91 19.29 13.72
CA PHE A 383 9.17 18.71 13.23
C PHE A 383 9.28 18.74 11.70
N ASN A 384 10.51 18.67 11.19
CA ASN A 384 10.79 18.72 9.76
C ASN A 384 10.56 17.35 9.08
N ARG A 385 9.29 17.03 8.78
CA ARG A 385 8.89 15.77 8.12
C ARG A 385 9.58 15.55 6.77
N GLU A 386 9.65 16.57 5.90
CA GLU A 386 10.30 16.47 4.58
C GLU A 386 11.78 16.06 4.71
N TYR A 387 12.49 16.63 5.69
CA TYR A 387 13.87 16.23 5.97
C TYR A 387 13.95 14.79 6.43
N PHE A 388 13.07 14.38 7.35
CA PHE A 388 13.05 13.02 7.86
C PHE A 388 12.75 12.00 6.75
N GLU A 389 11.75 12.23 5.91
CA GLU A 389 11.39 11.35 4.79
C GLU A 389 12.54 11.23 3.78
N THR A 390 13.28 12.31 3.55
CA THR A 390 14.41 12.32 2.62
C THR A 390 15.65 11.62 3.20
N ASN A 391 15.90 11.77 4.50
CA ASN A 391 17.19 11.39 5.10
C ASN A 391 17.10 10.21 6.08
N HIS A 392 15.89 9.78 6.44
CA HIS A 392 15.57 8.73 7.42
C HIS A 392 16.22 8.95 8.80
N HIS A 393 16.43 10.20 9.19
CA HIS A 393 16.84 10.59 10.53
C HIS A 393 16.30 11.99 10.84
N ALA A 394 16.14 12.30 12.13
CA ALA A 394 15.65 13.59 12.60
C ALA A 394 16.54 14.73 12.12
N ASP A 395 15.94 15.86 11.73
CA ASP A 395 16.70 17.08 11.46
C ASP A 395 17.43 17.49 12.76
N PRO A 396 18.74 17.79 12.72
CA PRO A 396 19.43 18.33 13.89
C PRO A 396 18.75 19.57 14.50
N GLU A 397 17.96 20.34 13.73
CA GLU A 397 17.14 21.44 14.23
C GLU A 397 15.91 20.99 15.06
N ASP A 398 15.42 19.76 14.87
CA ASP A 398 14.27 19.19 15.59
C ASP A 398 14.63 18.79 17.03
N ILE A 399 15.89 18.41 17.30
CA ILE A 399 16.34 17.99 18.62
C ILE A 399 16.15 19.10 19.68
N PRO A 400 16.59 20.35 19.44
CA PRO A 400 16.26 21.48 20.30
C PRO A 400 14.76 21.73 20.50
N ILE A 401 13.93 21.50 19.47
CA ILE A 401 12.47 21.66 19.53
C ILE A 401 11.85 20.62 20.47
N MET A 402 12.17 19.35 20.25
CA MET A 402 11.77 18.23 21.10
C MET A 402 12.14 18.49 22.57
N ARG A 403 13.38 18.95 22.80
CA ARG A 403 13.88 19.29 24.15
C ARG A 403 13.04 20.39 24.80
N ALA A 404 12.63 21.40 24.05
CA ALA A 404 11.82 22.50 24.56
C ALA A 404 10.39 22.04 24.89
N MET A 405 9.76 21.24 24.02
CA MET A 405 8.41 20.70 24.23
C MET A 405 8.32 19.84 25.49
N ILE A 406 9.28 18.92 25.69
CA ILE A 406 9.35 18.09 26.89
C ILE A 406 9.51 18.97 28.14
N ASN A 407 10.45 19.94 28.14
CA ASN A 407 10.71 20.78 29.30
C ASN A 407 9.59 21.78 29.61
N ALA A 408 8.74 22.13 28.63
CA ALA A 408 7.58 22.98 28.86
C ALA A 408 6.50 22.26 29.67
N GLN A 409 6.35 20.94 29.47
CA GLN A 409 5.31 20.13 30.11
C GLN A 409 5.80 19.42 31.37
N VAL A 410 7.05 18.95 31.36
CA VAL A 410 7.72 18.34 32.50
C VAL A 410 9.08 19.03 32.71
N PRO A 411 9.13 20.11 33.51
CA PRO A 411 10.34 20.92 33.68
C PRO A 411 11.57 20.11 34.11
N GLY A 412 12.61 20.15 33.28
CA GLY A 412 13.88 19.46 33.51
C GLY A 412 13.93 18.01 33.02
N ALA A 413 12.87 17.51 32.38
CA ALA A 413 12.81 16.15 31.87
C ALA A 413 13.77 15.91 30.69
N ALA A 414 13.81 16.82 29.72
CA ALA A 414 14.81 16.81 28.66
C ALA A 414 16.01 17.69 29.04
N GLY A 415 16.52 17.53 30.27
CA GLY A 415 17.76 18.17 30.69
C GLY A 415 19.00 17.57 29.99
N PRO A 416 20.22 18.02 30.34
CA PRO A 416 21.47 17.50 29.77
C PRO A 416 21.70 15.98 29.95
N ARG A 417 20.84 15.31 30.73
CA ARG A 417 20.87 13.87 31.00
C ARG A 417 20.22 13.04 29.89
N VAL A 418 19.37 13.64 29.06
CA VAL A 418 18.81 12.97 27.87
C VAL A 418 19.68 13.37 26.68
N SER A 419 20.30 12.39 26.03
CA SER A 419 21.24 12.66 24.94
C SER A 419 20.51 13.19 23.71
N ASP A 420 21.23 13.95 22.87
CA ASP A 420 20.67 14.41 21.59
C ASP A 420 20.34 13.22 20.68
N SER A 421 21.06 12.11 20.81
CA SER A 421 20.75 10.86 20.11
C SER A 421 19.41 10.28 20.54
N ASP A 422 19.12 10.26 21.85
CA ASP A 422 17.83 9.74 22.36
C ASP A 422 16.67 10.62 21.92
N LEU A 423 16.87 11.94 21.91
CA LEU A 423 15.86 12.89 21.42
C LEU A 423 15.68 12.78 19.90
N GLY A 424 16.76 12.62 19.13
CA GLY A 424 16.67 12.40 17.69
C GLY A 424 15.95 11.09 17.34
N ALA A 425 16.21 10.02 18.10
CA ALA A 425 15.46 8.77 17.97
C ALA A 425 13.97 8.94 18.31
N LEU A 426 13.66 9.76 19.33
CA LEU A 426 12.28 10.08 19.68
C LEU A 426 11.57 10.91 18.60
N VAL A 427 12.24 11.90 18.01
CA VAL A 427 11.69 12.66 16.85
C VAL A 427 11.39 11.71 15.70
N GLY A 428 12.31 10.79 15.40
CA GLY A 428 12.10 9.79 14.36
C GLY A 428 10.82 8.97 14.62
N ARG A 429 10.65 8.44 15.83
CA ARG A 429 9.44 7.70 16.21
C ARG A 429 8.17 8.54 16.11
N VAL A 430 8.18 9.79 16.59
CA VAL A 430 7.04 10.72 16.48
C VAL A 430 6.61 10.94 15.02
N LEU A 431 7.57 11.01 14.10
CA LEU A 431 7.29 11.21 12.69
C LEU A 431 6.82 9.92 11.98
N THR A 432 7.06 8.74 12.53
CA THR A 432 6.76 7.45 11.87
C THR A 432 5.63 6.64 12.50
N GLU A 433 5.39 6.73 13.81
CA GLU A 433 4.60 5.72 14.55
C GLU A 433 3.15 6.15 14.90
N GLY A 434 2.63 7.25 14.32
CA GLY A 434 1.26 7.71 14.59
C GLY A 434 1.05 8.16 16.06
N PRO A 435 -0.20 8.29 16.57
CA PRO A 435 -0.43 8.51 17.98
C PRO A 435 0.03 7.25 18.76
N TYR A 436 1.03 7.42 19.61
CA TYR A 436 1.53 6.37 20.50
C TYR A 436 1.90 6.94 21.86
N GLY A 437 1.62 6.18 22.91
CA GLY A 437 2.09 6.41 24.27
C GLY A 437 3.35 5.60 24.56
N GLN A 438 4.38 6.23 25.12
CA GLN A 438 5.60 5.54 25.54
C GLN A 438 6.08 6.03 26.90
N ARG A 439 6.49 5.10 27.76
CA ARG A 439 7.20 5.44 28.99
C ARG A 439 8.66 5.81 28.69
N MET A 440 9.08 6.97 29.17
CA MET A 440 10.46 7.41 29.21
C MET A 440 10.95 7.55 30.66
N GLU A 441 12.27 7.47 30.85
CA GLU A 441 12.89 7.73 32.14
C GLU A 441 13.96 8.81 32.02
N ILE A 442 13.87 9.81 32.90
CA ILE A 442 14.96 10.76 33.09
C ILE A 442 16.04 10.04 33.90
N PRO A 443 17.27 9.88 33.39
CA PRO A 443 18.32 9.18 34.11
C PRO A 443 18.57 9.79 35.50
N ALA A 444 18.89 8.95 36.48
CA ALA A 444 19.26 9.41 37.82
C ALA A 444 20.40 10.45 37.75
N ASP A 445 20.34 11.48 38.60
CA ASP A 445 21.45 12.42 38.72
C ASP A 445 22.57 11.76 39.52
N GLU A 446 23.59 11.24 38.82
CA GLU A 446 24.75 10.59 39.44
C GLU A 446 25.51 11.50 40.43
N SER A 447 25.35 12.83 40.31
CA SER A 447 25.94 13.79 41.24
C SER A 447 25.19 13.89 42.57
N ILE A 448 23.98 13.35 42.65
CA ILE A 448 23.13 13.34 43.84
C ILE A 448 22.98 11.89 44.34
N PRO A 449 23.71 11.49 45.41
CA PRO A 449 23.62 10.14 45.95
C PRO A 449 22.17 9.75 46.31
N GLY A 450 21.69 8.65 45.73
CA GLY A 450 20.34 8.14 45.95
C GLY A 450 19.27 8.71 45.00
N SER A 451 19.62 9.58 44.05
CA SER A 451 18.73 9.94 42.94
C SER A 451 18.24 8.69 42.22
N GLN A 452 16.95 8.61 41.94
CA GLN A 452 16.34 7.54 41.16
C GLN A 452 15.96 8.11 39.78
N PRO A 453 15.87 7.26 38.74
CA PRO A 453 15.24 7.65 37.50
C PRO A 453 13.82 8.16 37.75
N THR A 454 13.44 9.23 37.07
CA THR A 454 12.07 9.78 37.15
C THR A 454 11.34 9.43 35.86
N PRO A 455 10.30 8.58 35.92
CA PRO A 455 9.54 8.22 34.73
C PRO A 455 8.59 9.34 34.32
N PHE A 456 8.33 9.44 33.02
CA PHE A 456 7.28 10.25 32.41
C PHE A 456 6.78 9.53 31.15
N GLY A 457 5.56 9.83 30.72
CA GLY A 457 5.00 9.36 29.45
C GLY A 457 5.20 10.40 28.37
N VAL A 458 5.44 9.95 27.15
CA VAL A 458 5.36 10.75 25.94
C VAL A 458 4.19 10.22 25.14
N ILE A 459 3.31 11.10 24.68
CA ILE A 459 2.19 10.76 23.81
C ILE A 459 2.28 11.63 22.56
N ASN A 460 2.29 11.01 21.39
CA ASN A 460 2.19 11.73 20.13
C ASN A 460 0.74 12.13 19.87
N LEU A 461 0.49 13.40 19.55
CA LEU A 461 -0.82 13.90 19.17
C LEU A 461 -1.12 13.50 17.72
N PRO A 462 -2.40 13.29 17.36
CA PRO A 462 -2.79 13.20 15.95
C PRO A 462 -2.47 14.54 15.26
N GLY A 463 -1.67 14.53 14.18
CA GLY A 463 -1.32 15.76 13.44
C GLY A 463 -2.40 16.22 12.45
N GLU A 464 -2.23 17.40 11.85
CA GLU A 464 -3.12 18.03 10.85
C GLU A 464 -3.36 17.15 9.59
N LEU A 465 -2.52 16.14 9.34
CA LEU A 465 -2.77 15.17 8.25
C LEU A 465 -3.90 14.17 8.56
N ASN A 466 -4.43 14.17 9.79
CA ASN A 466 -5.56 13.35 10.22
C ASN A 466 -6.82 14.22 10.46
N ASP A 467 -7.03 15.25 9.63
CA ASP A 467 -8.05 16.31 9.78
C ASP A 467 -9.53 15.82 9.76
N ASP A 468 -9.77 14.50 9.78
CA ASP A 468 -11.04 13.90 10.20
C ASP A 468 -10.77 12.58 10.95
N ALA A 469 -10.12 12.71 12.12
CA ALA A 469 -9.47 11.61 12.85
C ALA A 469 -10.34 10.36 12.91
N ILE A 470 -11.64 10.48 13.11
CA ILE A 470 -12.52 9.29 13.19
C ILE A 470 -12.80 8.69 11.81
N HIS A 471 -13.11 9.52 10.82
CA HIS A 471 -13.47 9.04 9.49
C HIS A 471 -12.27 8.53 8.67
N GLU A 472 -11.05 8.92 9.02
CA GLU A 472 -9.82 8.47 8.39
C GLU A 472 -9.10 7.37 9.19
N TYR A 473 -9.02 7.50 10.52
CA TYR A 473 -8.33 6.53 11.38
C TYR A 473 -9.16 5.26 11.60
N MET A 474 -10.49 5.33 11.70
CA MET A 474 -11.28 4.11 11.95
C MET A 474 -11.25 3.09 10.79
N PRO A 475 -11.33 3.52 9.52
CA PRO A 475 -11.11 2.60 8.40
C PRO A 475 -9.73 1.94 8.41
N SER A 476 -8.68 2.65 8.82
CA SER A 476 -7.34 2.07 8.96
C SER A 476 -7.29 1.06 10.10
N VAL A 477 -7.91 1.37 11.26
CA VAL A 477 -8.06 0.43 12.38
C VAL A 477 -8.88 -0.81 11.99
N ALA A 478 -9.82 -0.72 11.05
CA ALA A 478 -10.57 -1.87 10.54
C ALA A 478 -9.88 -2.62 9.39
N HIS A 479 -8.85 -2.03 8.77
CA HIS A 479 -8.24 -2.50 7.52
C HIS A 479 -9.28 -2.79 6.41
N MET A 480 -10.30 -1.94 6.34
CA MET A 480 -11.39 -2.03 5.36
C MET A 480 -11.61 -0.66 4.71
N PRO A 481 -11.96 -0.60 3.41
CA PRO A 481 -12.27 0.68 2.77
C PRO A 481 -13.40 1.39 3.52
N ALA A 482 -13.25 2.69 3.81
CA ALA A 482 -14.24 3.48 4.54
C ALA A 482 -15.65 3.35 3.93
N ALA A 483 -15.74 3.29 2.60
CA ALA A 483 -16.99 3.14 1.86
C ALA A 483 -17.70 1.78 2.04
N MET A 484 -17.02 0.77 2.58
CA MET A 484 -17.60 -0.53 2.92
C MET A 484 -18.03 -0.62 4.39
N LEU A 485 -17.67 0.35 5.22
CA LEU A 485 -18.04 0.35 6.63
C LEU A 485 -19.36 1.09 6.85
N ARG A 486 -20.12 0.66 7.86
CA ARG A 486 -21.26 1.43 8.38
C ARG A 486 -20.77 2.74 8.97
N SER A 487 -21.70 3.70 9.08
CA SER A 487 -21.46 4.95 9.78
C SER A 487 -20.92 4.69 11.18
N ILE A 488 -19.79 5.29 11.51
CA ILE A 488 -19.16 5.20 12.82
C ILE A 488 -20.10 5.87 13.84
N PRO A 489 -20.52 5.17 14.92
CA PRO A 489 -21.38 5.74 15.94
C PRO A 489 -20.61 6.68 16.87
N GLY A 490 -21.35 7.49 17.65
CA GLY A 490 -20.76 8.36 18.68
C GLY A 490 -20.52 9.79 18.25
N THR A 491 -19.90 10.55 19.14
CA THR A 491 -19.38 11.91 18.86
C THR A 491 -17.87 11.88 18.86
N GLU A 492 -17.26 12.90 18.28
CA GLU A 492 -15.81 13.00 18.18
C GLU A 492 -15.13 13.02 19.55
N GLU A 493 -15.71 13.76 20.49
CA GLU A 493 -15.18 13.88 21.84
C GLU A 493 -15.19 12.55 22.61
N ALA A 494 -16.13 11.64 22.29
CA ALA A 494 -16.18 10.32 22.89
C ALA A 494 -15.12 9.37 22.31
N TRP A 495 -14.77 9.56 21.03
CA TRP A 495 -13.66 8.86 20.40
C TRP A 495 -12.32 9.36 20.93
N ASP A 496 -12.15 10.67 21.07
CA ASP A 496 -10.95 11.27 21.66
C ASP A 496 -10.72 10.78 23.10
N GLU A 497 -11.79 10.69 23.89
CA GLU A 497 -11.70 10.13 25.24
C GLU A 497 -11.32 8.64 25.26
N PHE A 498 -11.81 7.86 24.29
CA PHE A 498 -11.40 6.45 24.14
C PHE A 498 -9.90 6.36 23.82
N PHE A 499 -9.43 7.06 22.77
CA PHE A 499 -8.02 7.02 22.37
C PHE A 499 -7.11 7.64 23.40
N GLY A 500 -7.52 8.74 24.04
CA GLY A 500 -6.76 9.33 25.13
C GLY A 500 -6.55 8.34 26.26
N ARG A 501 -7.57 7.57 26.64
CA ARG A 501 -7.41 6.53 27.66
C ARG A 501 -6.54 5.37 27.20
N HIS A 502 -6.69 4.93 25.95
CA HIS A 502 -5.83 3.91 25.38
C HIS A 502 -4.36 4.36 25.40
N GLU A 503 -4.05 5.56 24.90
CA GLU A 503 -2.67 6.05 24.84
C GLU A 503 -2.11 6.39 26.23
N GLY A 504 -2.96 6.85 27.15
CA GLY A 504 -2.59 7.19 28.51
C GLY A 504 -2.18 5.98 29.37
N THR A 505 -2.57 4.76 29.00
CA THR A 505 -2.17 3.53 29.73
C THR A 505 -0.79 3.03 29.33
N HIS A 506 -0.33 3.29 28.11
CA HIS A 506 0.98 2.83 27.63
C HIS A 506 2.15 3.30 28.51
N PRO A 507 2.21 4.55 28.98
CA PRO A 507 3.24 5.01 29.92
C PRO A 507 3.30 4.27 31.27
N ASN A 508 2.22 3.59 31.67
CA ASN A 508 2.16 2.80 32.90
C ASN A 508 2.84 1.44 32.73
N GLN A 509 2.94 0.97 31.49
CA GLN A 509 3.48 -0.32 31.14
C GLN A 509 5.00 -0.19 31.01
N PHE A 510 5.75 -1.00 31.77
CA PHE A 510 7.21 -0.88 31.83
C PHE A 510 7.83 -1.39 30.52
N VAL A 511 8.42 -0.51 29.70
CA VAL A 511 9.10 -0.93 28.47
C VAL A 511 10.46 -1.54 28.81
N TYR A 512 10.60 -2.82 28.54
CA TYR A 512 11.91 -3.40 28.24
C TYR A 512 12.16 -3.07 26.77
N ASN A 513 13.32 -2.50 26.43
CA ASN A 513 13.80 -2.39 25.04
C ASN A 513 14.00 -3.80 24.50
N ALA A 514 12.91 -4.46 24.15
CA ALA A 514 12.90 -5.86 23.76
C ALA A 514 12.67 -5.92 22.26
N ASP A 515 13.48 -6.75 21.63
CA ASP A 515 13.40 -7.12 20.24
C ASP A 515 11.99 -7.67 19.95
N ILE A 516 11.24 -7.04 19.05
CA ILE A 516 9.89 -7.45 18.63
C ILE A 516 9.91 -8.87 18.04
N THR A 517 11.08 -9.34 17.58
CA THR A 517 11.24 -10.70 17.04
C THR A 517 11.28 -11.79 18.11
N ASP A 518 11.44 -11.45 19.40
CA ASP A 518 11.28 -12.41 20.50
C ASP A 518 9.79 -12.68 20.73
N PRO A 519 9.30 -13.93 20.58
CA PRO A 519 7.90 -14.28 20.82
C PRO A 519 7.39 -13.85 22.19
N HIS A 520 8.26 -13.82 23.22
CA HIS A 520 7.89 -13.32 24.54
C HIS A 520 7.55 -11.82 24.53
N THR A 521 8.23 -11.03 23.69
CA THR A 521 7.95 -9.61 23.50
C THR A 521 6.62 -9.40 22.81
N ALA A 522 6.32 -10.17 21.75
CA ALA A 522 5.08 -10.02 20.99
C ALA A 522 3.82 -10.30 21.83
N VAL A 523 3.85 -11.34 22.66
CA VAL A 523 2.77 -11.67 23.61
C VAL A 523 2.61 -10.58 24.66
N GLU A 524 3.72 -10.01 25.14
CA GLU A 524 3.72 -8.94 26.12
C GLU A 524 3.18 -7.62 25.54
N ILE A 525 3.49 -7.31 24.28
CA ILE A 525 2.88 -6.19 23.55
C ILE A 525 1.37 -6.43 23.39
N MET A 526 0.95 -7.60 22.92
CA MET A 526 -0.47 -7.93 22.77
C MET A 526 -1.25 -7.80 24.09
N ARG A 527 -0.65 -8.21 25.22
CA ARG A 527 -1.22 -8.04 26.56
C ARG A 527 -1.41 -6.56 26.92
N ARG A 528 -0.45 -5.73 26.57
CA ARG A 528 -0.46 -4.29 26.82
C ARG A 528 -1.51 -3.57 26.00
N GLU A 529 -1.59 -3.86 24.72
CA GLU A 529 -2.63 -3.30 23.83
C GLU A 529 -4.01 -3.70 24.31
N LEU A 530 -4.19 -4.95 24.75
CA LEU A 530 -5.46 -5.40 25.34
C LEU A 530 -5.81 -4.61 26.61
N GLU A 531 -4.86 -4.37 27.51
CA GLU A 531 -5.08 -3.56 28.72
C GLU A 531 -5.46 -2.11 28.39
N SER A 532 -4.80 -1.53 27.37
CA SER A 532 -5.07 -0.17 26.89
C SER A 532 -6.45 -0.06 26.25
N ASP A 533 -6.82 -0.98 25.35
CA ASP A 533 -8.15 -1.03 24.76
C ASP A 533 -9.24 -1.26 25.82
N GLN A 534 -9.00 -2.11 26.81
CA GLN A 534 -9.95 -2.36 27.91
C GLN A 534 -10.22 -1.10 28.74
N ALA A 535 -9.21 -0.25 28.98
CA ALA A 535 -9.40 1.01 29.68
C ALA A 535 -10.37 1.94 28.94
N GLY A 536 -10.20 2.07 27.62
CA GLY A 536 -11.11 2.82 26.76
C GLY A 536 -12.51 2.20 26.70
N LEU A 537 -12.63 0.89 26.49
CA LEU A 537 -13.92 0.19 26.39
C LEU A 537 -14.74 0.26 27.70
N HIS A 538 -14.08 0.09 28.85
CA HIS A 538 -14.74 0.23 30.14
C HIS A 538 -15.32 1.62 30.33
N TRP A 539 -14.59 2.66 29.89
CA TRP A 539 -15.09 4.02 29.92
C TRP A 539 -16.30 4.20 28.99
N LEU A 540 -16.22 3.81 27.71
CA LEU A 540 -17.33 3.93 26.76
C LEU A 540 -18.61 3.28 27.31
N ARG A 541 -18.51 2.04 27.79
CA ARG A 541 -19.64 1.32 28.40
C ARG A 541 -20.18 2.02 29.65
N SER A 542 -19.30 2.57 30.50
CA SER A 542 -19.71 3.32 31.68
C SER A 542 -20.48 4.60 31.36
N GLN A 543 -20.22 5.19 30.19
CA GLN A 543 -20.94 6.36 29.68
C GLN A 543 -22.18 6.00 28.85
N GLY A 544 -22.45 4.70 28.64
CA GLY A 544 -23.58 4.21 27.85
C GLY A 544 -23.35 4.18 26.33
N HIS A 545 -22.10 4.26 25.89
CA HIS A 545 -21.67 4.15 24.49
C HIS A 545 -21.39 2.69 24.11
N ASP A 546 -22.36 1.80 24.33
CA ASP A 546 -22.23 0.36 24.04
C ASP A 546 -22.03 0.07 22.55
N ASP A 547 -22.60 0.91 21.68
CA ASP A 547 -22.46 0.83 20.22
C ASP A 547 -21.05 1.21 19.74
N MET A 548 -20.46 2.25 20.29
CA MET A 548 -19.05 2.61 20.06
C MET A 548 -18.12 1.52 20.56
N ALA A 549 -18.36 1.01 21.77
CA ALA A 549 -17.57 -0.07 22.35
C ALA A 549 -17.61 -1.34 21.46
N GLN A 550 -18.80 -1.71 20.96
CA GLN A 550 -18.92 -2.84 20.04
C GLN A 550 -18.24 -2.55 18.70
N THR A 551 -18.31 -1.32 18.20
CA THR A 551 -17.67 -0.93 16.93
C THR A 551 -16.16 -1.07 17.00
N ILE A 552 -15.52 -0.69 18.12
CA ILE A 552 -14.08 -0.93 18.32
C ILE A 552 -13.74 -2.41 18.32
N ILE A 553 -14.49 -3.23 19.06
CA ILE A 553 -14.27 -4.68 19.10
C ILE A 553 -14.36 -5.26 17.68
N ASP A 554 -15.34 -4.81 16.90
CA ASP A 554 -15.53 -5.26 15.53
C ASP A 554 -14.38 -4.80 14.61
N TYR A 555 -13.92 -3.55 14.73
CA TYR A 555 -12.79 -3.05 13.93
C TYR A 555 -11.49 -3.77 14.26
N ARG A 556 -11.18 -4.03 15.54
CA ARG A 556 -10.03 -4.87 15.92
C ARG A 556 -10.15 -6.32 15.42
N ALA A 557 -11.37 -6.86 15.33
CA ALA A 557 -11.59 -8.17 14.73
C ALA A 557 -11.32 -8.16 13.22
N LEU A 558 -11.73 -7.11 12.51
CA LEU A 558 -11.52 -6.95 11.07
C LEU A 558 -10.05 -6.75 10.71
N SER A 559 -9.29 -6.03 11.53
CA SER A 559 -7.86 -5.74 11.31
C SER A 559 -6.90 -6.79 11.82
N ALA A 560 -7.37 -7.84 12.49
CA ALA A 560 -6.50 -8.81 13.15
C ALA A 560 -5.42 -9.44 12.25
N SER A 561 -5.62 -9.50 10.93
CA SER A 561 -4.58 -9.93 9.98
C SER A 561 -3.40 -8.98 9.82
N ALA A 562 -3.64 -7.68 9.98
CA ALA A 562 -2.65 -6.64 9.77
C ALA A 562 -2.10 -6.09 11.08
N ASP A 563 -2.91 -6.15 12.14
CA ASP A 563 -2.55 -5.74 13.49
C ASP A 563 -2.90 -6.85 14.51
N PRO A 564 -2.08 -7.91 14.57
CA PRO A 564 -2.34 -9.03 15.47
C PRO A 564 -2.19 -8.64 16.96
N HIS A 565 -1.55 -7.51 17.28
CA HIS A 565 -1.37 -7.07 18.66
C HIS A 565 -2.67 -6.56 19.28
N HIS A 566 -3.48 -5.85 18.50
CA HIS A 566 -4.80 -5.38 18.96
C HIS A 566 -5.92 -6.40 18.74
N ALA A 567 -5.67 -7.44 17.93
CA ALA A 567 -6.64 -8.49 17.63
C ALA A 567 -7.22 -9.17 18.89
N ALA A 568 -6.43 -9.31 19.96
CA ALA A 568 -6.85 -9.97 21.21
C ALA A 568 -8.19 -9.43 21.73
N LEU A 569 -8.44 -8.13 21.54
CA LEU A 569 -9.67 -7.50 21.95
C LEU A 569 -10.92 -8.13 21.33
N ALA A 570 -10.83 -8.62 20.10
CA ALA A 570 -11.93 -9.23 19.37
C ALA A 570 -12.56 -10.44 20.10
N ILE A 571 -11.76 -11.14 20.91
CA ILE A 571 -12.20 -12.36 21.62
C ILE A 571 -12.07 -12.26 23.15
N MET A 572 -11.40 -11.22 23.67
CA MET A 572 -11.14 -11.03 25.11
C MET A 572 -11.73 -9.71 25.67
N SER A 573 -12.63 -9.04 24.93
CA SER A 573 -13.20 -7.73 25.30
C SER A 573 -13.85 -7.66 26.68
N ASP A 574 -14.38 -8.79 27.18
CA ASP A 574 -15.17 -8.87 28.42
C ASP A 574 -14.51 -9.75 29.48
N GLN A 575 -13.31 -10.29 29.20
CA GLN A 575 -12.64 -11.27 30.04
C GLN A 575 -11.29 -10.73 30.51
N THR A 576 -11.30 -10.07 31.67
CA THR A 576 -10.07 -9.54 32.31
C THR A 576 -9.11 -10.64 32.77
N ASP A 577 -9.58 -11.88 32.87
CA ASP A 577 -8.84 -12.98 33.49
C ASP A 577 -8.31 -14.01 32.47
N THR A 578 -8.62 -13.87 31.18
CA THR A 578 -8.10 -14.79 30.16
C THR A 578 -6.66 -14.38 29.87
N PRO A 579 -5.67 -15.26 30.10
CA PRO A 579 -4.28 -14.91 29.86
C PRO A 579 -4.01 -14.77 28.35
N VAL A 580 -3.34 -13.69 27.95
CA VAL A 580 -2.76 -13.59 26.61
C VAL A 580 -1.58 -14.56 26.55
N THR A 581 -1.60 -15.48 25.58
CA THR A 581 -0.60 -16.55 25.42
C THR A 581 0.02 -16.52 24.03
N GLN A 582 1.14 -17.23 23.84
CA GLN A 582 1.72 -17.41 22.50
C GLN A 582 0.71 -18.05 21.53
N GLU A 583 -0.04 -19.07 21.98
CA GLU A 583 -1.08 -19.69 21.15
C GLU A 583 -2.17 -18.68 20.72
N ASN A 584 -2.49 -17.71 21.58
CA ASN A 584 -3.45 -16.65 21.24
C ASN A 584 -2.90 -15.71 20.17
N PHE A 585 -1.64 -15.28 20.31
CA PHE A 585 -0.96 -14.44 19.32
C PHE A 585 -0.79 -15.16 17.97
N ASP A 586 -0.35 -16.42 17.99
CA ASP A 586 -0.19 -17.24 16.78
C ASP A 586 -1.53 -17.43 16.05
N ALA A 587 -2.63 -17.60 16.80
CA ALA A 587 -3.97 -17.67 16.23
C ALA A 587 -4.41 -16.35 15.58
N ALA A 588 -4.17 -15.21 16.25
CA ALA A 588 -4.47 -13.89 15.69
C ALA A 588 -3.73 -13.64 14.37
N ARG A 589 -2.46 -14.05 14.29
CA ARG A 589 -1.66 -13.91 13.07
C ARG A 589 -2.09 -14.86 11.96
N GLY A 590 -2.51 -16.08 12.30
CA GLY A 590 -2.71 -17.17 11.33
C GLY A 590 -4.15 -17.38 10.82
N PHE A 591 -5.18 -16.87 11.50
CA PHE A 591 -6.56 -17.28 11.20
C PHE A 591 -7.05 -16.86 9.81
N VAL A 592 -6.53 -15.77 9.24
CA VAL A 592 -6.94 -15.32 7.89
C VAL A 592 -6.43 -16.26 6.80
N GLY A 593 -5.24 -16.83 6.93
CA GLY A 593 -4.77 -17.89 6.02
C GLY A 593 -5.68 -19.12 6.06
N VAL A 594 -6.10 -19.52 7.27
CA VAL A 594 -7.07 -20.61 7.46
C VAL A 594 -8.41 -20.31 6.79
N MET A 595 -8.88 -19.05 6.85
CA MET A 595 -10.09 -18.63 6.15
C MET A 595 -9.94 -18.72 4.62
N TYR A 596 -8.79 -18.30 4.07
CA TYR A 596 -8.53 -18.41 2.63
C TYR A 596 -8.55 -19.85 2.15
N ASP A 597 -7.79 -20.74 2.81
CA ASP A 597 -7.74 -22.18 2.48
C ASP A 597 -9.13 -22.82 2.53
N ALA A 598 -9.94 -22.44 3.52
CA ALA A 598 -11.28 -22.95 3.68
C ALA A 598 -12.19 -22.50 2.51
N VAL A 599 -12.14 -21.22 2.14
CA VAL A 599 -12.92 -20.69 1.00
C VAL A 599 -12.42 -21.26 -0.34
N GLU A 600 -11.11 -21.49 -0.50
CA GLU A 600 -10.58 -22.19 -1.68
C GLU A 600 -11.23 -23.56 -1.84
N HIS A 601 -11.30 -24.32 -0.74
CA HIS A 601 -11.87 -25.66 -0.76
C HIS A 601 -13.38 -25.67 -1.01
N GLU A 602 -14.13 -24.80 -0.34
CA GLU A 602 -15.61 -24.78 -0.41
C GLU A 602 -16.10 -24.18 -1.73
N ALA A 603 -15.54 -23.04 -2.16
CA ALA A 603 -15.99 -22.31 -3.33
C ALA A 603 -15.28 -22.76 -4.63
N GLY A 604 -14.28 -23.65 -4.53
CA GLY A 604 -13.45 -24.06 -5.67
C GLY A 604 -12.60 -22.92 -6.23
N LEU A 605 -12.32 -21.92 -5.39
CA LEU A 605 -11.47 -20.78 -5.71
C LEU A 605 -10.01 -21.14 -5.47
N ASN A 606 -9.10 -20.44 -6.14
CA ASN A 606 -7.69 -20.44 -5.73
C ASN A 606 -7.41 -19.29 -4.74
N PHE A 607 -6.27 -19.33 -4.06
CA PHE A 607 -5.87 -18.32 -3.05
C PHE A 607 -6.03 -16.87 -3.49
N ILE A 608 -5.65 -16.56 -4.74
CA ILE A 608 -5.74 -15.21 -5.29
C ILE A 608 -7.20 -14.81 -5.38
N GLN A 609 -8.06 -15.70 -5.88
CA GLN A 609 -9.50 -15.47 -5.96
C GLN A 609 -10.13 -15.35 -4.56
N SER A 610 -9.73 -16.17 -3.59
CA SER A 610 -10.22 -16.09 -2.21
C SER A 610 -9.82 -14.77 -1.53
N ARG A 611 -8.55 -14.34 -1.65
CA ARG A 611 -8.07 -13.05 -1.11
C ARG A 611 -8.71 -11.86 -1.84
N HIS A 612 -8.99 -11.97 -3.14
CA HIS A 612 -9.71 -10.94 -3.90
C HIS A 612 -11.17 -10.84 -3.44
N LEU A 613 -11.84 -11.98 -3.25
CA LEU A 613 -13.19 -12.04 -2.70
C LEU A 613 -13.24 -11.43 -1.30
N PHE A 614 -12.26 -11.72 -0.45
CA PHE A 614 -12.14 -11.13 0.89
C PHE A 614 -12.05 -9.59 0.85
N ARG A 615 -11.24 -9.03 -0.05
CA ARG A 615 -11.05 -7.56 -0.16
C ARG A 615 -12.20 -6.85 -0.86
N GLN A 616 -12.70 -7.38 -1.97
CA GLN A 616 -13.67 -6.70 -2.84
C GLN A 616 -15.12 -7.01 -2.49
N ASN A 617 -15.38 -8.18 -1.90
CA ASN A 617 -16.71 -8.57 -1.46
C ASN A 617 -16.65 -9.38 -0.15
N PRO A 618 -16.20 -8.75 0.95
CA PRO A 618 -16.09 -9.38 2.27
C PRO A 618 -17.38 -10.05 2.75
N ILE A 619 -18.56 -9.59 2.29
CA ILE A 619 -19.86 -10.21 2.63
C ILE A 619 -20.03 -11.57 1.96
N GLU A 620 -19.66 -11.71 0.68
CA GLU A 620 -19.67 -12.98 -0.03
C GLU A 620 -18.68 -13.94 0.60
N PHE A 621 -17.44 -13.48 0.83
CA PHE A 621 -16.41 -14.26 1.52
C PHE A 621 -16.91 -14.76 2.88
N ASN A 622 -17.51 -13.87 3.68
CA ASN A 622 -18.06 -14.21 4.99
C ASN A 622 -19.20 -15.23 4.91
N ARG A 623 -19.96 -15.27 3.81
CA ARG A 623 -21.00 -16.29 3.62
C ARG A 623 -20.41 -17.70 3.49
N HIS A 624 -19.31 -17.84 2.75
CA HIS A 624 -18.57 -19.09 2.67
C HIS A 624 -18.02 -19.49 4.04
N ILE A 625 -17.38 -18.55 4.76
CA ILE A 625 -16.87 -18.77 6.11
C ILE A 625 -17.97 -19.26 7.07
N LYS A 626 -19.14 -18.64 7.06
CA LYS A 626 -20.27 -19.06 7.91
C LYS A 626 -20.77 -20.46 7.59
N THR A 627 -20.89 -20.79 6.31
CA THR A 627 -21.28 -22.13 5.89
C THR A 627 -20.30 -23.15 6.47
N MET A 628 -19.01 -22.87 6.41
CA MET A 628 -17.96 -23.74 6.96
C MET A 628 -17.96 -23.78 8.51
N LEU A 629 -18.27 -22.67 9.19
CA LEU A 629 -18.48 -22.64 10.64
C LEU A 629 -19.66 -23.53 11.05
N GLU A 630 -20.78 -23.47 10.32
CA GLU A 630 -21.99 -24.27 10.57
C GLU A 630 -21.77 -25.77 10.31
N GLU A 631 -20.95 -26.10 9.31
CA GLU A 631 -20.58 -27.48 8.96
C GLU A 631 -19.51 -28.08 9.88
N GLY A 632 -18.94 -27.28 10.80
CA GLY A 632 -17.87 -27.70 11.70
C GLY A 632 -16.53 -27.90 11.01
N ALA A 633 -16.30 -27.23 9.88
CA ALA A 633 -15.06 -27.32 9.11
C ALA A 633 -13.85 -26.87 9.95
N PHE A 634 -14.04 -26.00 10.94
CA PHE A 634 -12.97 -25.49 11.81
C PHE A 634 -12.84 -26.25 13.15
N ASP A 635 -13.67 -27.29 13.40
CA ASP A 635 -13.69 -28.05 14.66
C ASP A 635 -12.40 -28.85 14.91
N HIS A 636 -11.65 -29.12 13.84
CA HIS A 636 -10.45 -29.97 13.86
C HIS A 636 -9.15 -29.18 14.04
N LEU A 637 -9.21 -27.84 14.08
CA LEU A 637 -8.03 -27.00 14.23
C LEU A 637 -7.36 -27.26 15.59
N GLN A 638 -6.04 -27.41 15.58
CA GLN A 638 -5.28 -27.72 16.79
C GLN A 638 -5.33 -26.57 17.80
N ASN A 639 -5.31 -25.33 17.31
CA ASN A 639 -5.39 -24.13 18.11
C ASN A 639 -6.86 -23.66 18.21
N PRO A 640 -7.51 -23.76 19.40
CA PRO A 640 -8.92 -23.42 19.55
C PRO A 640 -9.20 -21.92 19.38
N TYR A 641 -8.21 -21.04 19.55
CA TYR A 641 -8.39 -19.60 19.39
C TYR A 641 -8.61 -19.20 17.93
N VAL A 642 -8.08 -19.97 16.97
CA VAL A 642 -8.23 -19.68 15.54
C VAL A 642 -9.71 -19.63 15.16
N ARG A 643 -10.50 -20.60 15.62
CA ARG A 643 -11.95 -20.59 15.42
C ARG A 643 -12.61 -19.36 16.04
N SER A 644 -12.24 -19.00 17.27
CA SER A 644 -12.80 -17.81 17.94
C SER A 644 -12.53 -16.53 17.15
N TYR A 645 -11.34 -16.37 16.58
CA TYR A 645 -11.03 -15.24 15.71
C TYR A 645 -11.85 -15.25 14.42
N ILE A 646 -12.03 -16.41 13.78
CA ILE A 646 -12.89 -16.56 12.60
C ILE A 646 -14.33 -16.16 12.93
N GLU A 647 -14.86 -16.60 14.08
CA GLU A 647 -16.21 -16.24 14.54
C GLU A 647 -16.33 -14.75 14.85
N ALA A 648 -15.33 -14.15 15.51
CA ALA A 648 -15.30 -12.72 15.80
C ALA A 648 -15.25 -11.88 14.52
N TRP A 649 -14.35 -12.22 13.59
CA TRP A 649 -14.25 -11.57 12.28
C TRP A 649 -15.55 -11.70 11.48
N SER A 650 -16.12 -12.92 11.42
CA SER A 650 -17.37 -13.19 10.70
C SER A 650 -18.54 -12.37 11.26
N GLY A 651 -18.63 -12.27 12.57
CA GLY A 651 -19.63 -11.44 13.26
C GLY A 651 -19.40 -9.94 13.05
N ALA A 652 -18.15 -9.49 13.01
CA ALA A 652 -17.80 -8.10 12.73
C ALA A 652 -18.19 -7.69 11.30
N VAL A 653 -17.98 -8.56 10.30
CA VAL A 653 -18.46 -8.31 8.92
C VAL A 653 -19.97 -8.10 8.88
N ASP A 654 -20.76 -8.92 9.58
CA ASP A 654 -22.22 -8.73 9.61
C ASP A 654 -22.67 -7.39 10.23
N ARG A 655 -21.93 -6.94 11.24
CA ARG A 655 -22.29 -5.75 12.01
C ARG A 655 -21.77 -4.47 11.40
N GLN A 656 -20.59 -4.50 10.78
CA GLN A 656 -19.90 -3.30 10.34
C GLN A 656 -19.80 -3.14 8.83
N VAL A 657 -19.85 -4.22 8.06
CA VAL A 657 -19.66 -4.13 6.61
C VAL A 657 -21.02 -3.96 5.91
N ILE A 658 -21.10 -3.01 5.00
CA ILE A 658 -22.24 -2.82 4.09
C ILE A 658 -21.95 -3.48 2.74
N GLY A 659 -23.02 -3.84 2.02
CA GLY A 659 -22.94 -4.40 0.67
C GLY A 659 -22.01 -3.60 -0.25
N PRO A 660 -21.43 -4.23 -1.29
CA PRO A 660 -20.50 -3.55 -2.19
C PRO A 660 -21.09 -2.22 -2.67
N ASN A 661 -20.33 -1.15 -2.51
CA ASN A 661 -20.71 0.17 -2.99
C ASN A 661 -20.89 0.08 -4.52
N PRO A 662 -22.08 0.35 -5.08
CA PRO A 662 -22.31 0.27 -6.53
C PRO A 662 -21.45 1.28 -7.33
N ASN A 663 -20.78 2.22 -6.66
CA ASN A 663 -19.83 3.16 -7.26
C ASN A 663 -18.37 2.69 -7.17
N MET A 664 -18.07 1.59 -6.47
CA MET A 664 -16.76 0.96 -6.68
C MET A 664 -16.76 0.34 -8.07
N PRO A 665 -15.70 0.55 -8.87
CA PRO A 665 -15.63 -0.02 -10.20
C PRO A 665 -15.81 -1.53 -10.07
N GLU A 666 -16.89 -2.04 -10.66
CA GLU A 666 -17.13 -3.46 -10.77
C GLU A 666 -15.99 -4.02 -11.64
N VAL A 667 -14.93 -4.50 -10.99
CA VAL A 667 -13.91 -5.29 -11.67
C VAL A 667 -14.61 -6.59 -11.98
N ALA A 668 -15.08 -6.71 -13.23
CA ALA A 668 -15.78 -7.90 -13.69
C ALA A 668 -14.93 -9.12 -13.29
N PRO A 669 -15.48 -10.08 -12.53
CA PRO A 669 -14.74 -11.31 -12.24
C PRO A 669 -14.28 -11.88 -13.56
N ALA A 670 -12.98 -12.17 -13.68
CA ALA A 670 -12.43 -12.76 -14.89
C ALA A 670 -13.33 -13.94 -15.29
N PRO A 671 -13.81 -14.00 -16.54
CA PRO A 671 -14.79 -15.00 -16.93
C PRO A 671 -14.23 -16.38 -16.59
N ILE A 672 -14.95 -17.09 -15.72
CA ILE A 672 -14.67 -18.49 -15.44
C ILE A 672 -14.95 -19.22 -16.75
N SER A 673 -13.88 -19.52 -17.50
CA SER A 673 -13.94 -20.41 -18.65
C SER A 673 -14.17 -21.84 -18.16
N SER A 674 -15.39 -22.10 -17.72
CA SER A 674 -15.99 -23.42 -17.80
C SER A 674 -17.20 -23.30 -18.70
N ASP A 675 -16.96 -23.11 -20.00
CA ASP A 675 -18.02 -23.32 -20.99
C ASP A 675 -18.59 -24.72 -20.71
N PRO A 676 -19.90 -24.85 -20.42
CA PRO A 676 -20.50 -26.17 -20.27
C PRO A 676 -20.32 -26.89 -21.59
N VAL A 677 -19.47 -27.91 -21.56
CA VAL A 677 -19.26 -28.81 -22.68
C VAL A 677 -20.27 -29.95 -22.60
N ASP A 678 -20.78 -30.37 -23.74
CA ASP A 678 -21.58 -31.59 -23.81
C ASP A 678 -20.75 -32.83 -23.43
N ALA A 679 -21.40 -34.00 -23.37
CA ALA A 679 -20.73 -35.27 -23.06
C ALA A 679 -19.60 -35.65 -24.04
N ASP A 680 -19.45 -34.93 -25.16
CA ASP A 680 -18.42 -35.09 -26.18
C ASP A 680 -17.36 -33.96 -26.15
N GLY A 681 -17.40 -33.05 -25.17
CA GLY A 681 -16.40 -31.99 -25.01
C GLY A 681 -16.60 -30.76 -25.90
N LYS A 682 -17.81 -30.51 -26.43
CA LYS A 682 -18.09 -29.34 -27.29
C LYS A 682 -18.85 -28.23 -26.56
N PRO A 683 -18.51 -26.94 -26.79
CA PRO A 683 -19.20 -25.82 -26.17
C PRO A 683 -20.68 -25.77 -26.55
N ILE A 684 -21.57 -25.71 -25.57
CA ILE A 684 -23.01 -25.56 -25.78
C ILE A 684 -23.31 -24.10 -26.11
N LYS A 685 -23.78 -23.81 -27.33
CA LYS A 685 -24.31 -22.48 -27.68
C LYS A 685 -25.77 -22.38 -27.23
N GLU A 686 -26.04 -21.63 -26.17
CA GLU A 686 -27.41 -21.25 -25.84
C GLU A 686 -27.99 -20.26 -26.85
N GLN A 687 -29.25 -20.47 -27.20
CA GLN A 687 -30.01 -19.64 -28.12
C GLN A 687 -30.87 -18.68 -27.27
N PRO A 688 -30.76 -17.35 -27.43
CA PRO A 688 -31.45 -16.43 -26.54
C PRO A 688 -32.96 -16.40 -26.83
N ASP A 689 -33.75 -16.53 -25.76
CA ASP A 689 -35.20 -16.31 -25.77
C ASP A 689 -35.53 -14.83 -26.06
N PRO A 690 -36.73 -14.52 -26.58
CA PRO A 690 -37.13 -13.16 -26.92
C PRO A 690 -37.30 -12.28 -25.66
N VAL A 691 -36.47 -11.24 -25.56
CA VAL A 691 -36.33 -10.37 -24.38
C VAL A 691 -37.49 -9.35 -24.27
N ALA A 692 -38.06 -9.25 -23.07
CA ALA A 692 -39.03 -8.22 -22.68
C ALA A 692 -38.36 -6.86 -22.39
N ALA A 693 -39.03 -5.77 -22.78
CA ALA A 693 -38.55 -4.39 -22.67
C ALA A 693 -38.23 -3.92 -21.24
N PRO A 694 -37.27 -2.98 -21.06
CA PRO A 694 -36.89 -2.44 -19.76
C PRO A 694 -38.05 -1.72 -19.05
N GLN A 695 -38.12 -1.86 -17.73
CA GLN A 695 -39.17 -1.25 -16.90
C GLN A 695 -38.64 0.04 -16.25
N ILE A 696 -39.42 1.13 -16.38
CA ILE A 696 -39.19 2.39 -15.66
C ILE A 696 -40.24 2.48 -14.55
N ARG A 697 -39.82 2.68 -13.30
CA ARG A 697 -40.72 2.98 -12.17
C ARG A 697 -40.33 4.32 -11.55
N GLY A 698 -41.33 5.15 -11.26
CA GLY A 698 -41.15 6.35 -10.44
C GLY A 698 -41.51 6.04 -9.00
N ASP A 699 -40.68 6.48 -8.05
CA ASP A 699 -41.07 6.56 -6.66
C ASP A 699 -41.74 7.92 -6.36
N ALA A 700 -42.42 8.00 -5.22
CA ALA A 700 -43.18 9.18 -4.83
C ALA A 700 -42.31 10.43 -4.54
N GLY A 701 -40.98 10.32 -4.67
CA GLY A 701 -40.00 11.40 -4.45
C GLY A 701 -39.50 12.07 -5.74
N GLY A 702 -39.84 11.54 -6.92
CA GLY A 702 -39.42 12.12 -8.21
C GLY A 702 -38.06 11.64 -8.71
N THR A 703 -37.49 10.59 -8.11
CA THR A 703 -36.24 9.99 -8.58
C THR A 703 -36.57 8.85 -9.55
N PRO A 704 -36.21 8.95 -10.84
CA PRO A 704 -36.41 7.83 -11.76
C PRO A 704 -35.38 6.74 -11.48
N ILE A 705 -35.83 5.52 -11.22
CA ILE A 705 -34.96 4.33 -11.15
C ILE A 705 -35.01 3.63 -12.51
N ILE A 706 -33.84 3.49 -13.13
CA ILE A 706 -33.64 2.77 -14.40
C ILE A 706 -32.76 1.56 -14.11
N THR A 707 -33.28 0.36 -14.35
CA THR A 707 -32.50 -0.88 -14.27
C THR A 707 -31.99 -1.23 -15.66
N LEU A 708 -30.67 -1.17 -15.87
CA LEU A 708 -30.01 -1.53 -17.13
C LEU A 708 -29.48 -2.97 -17.04
N ARG A 709 -29.41 -3.66 -18.18
CA ARG A 709 -28.74 -4.97 -18.34
C ARG A 709 -27.48 -4.82 -19.18
N ASP A 710 -26.69 -5.89 -19.28
CA ASP A 710 -25.51 -5.93 -20.13
C ASP A 710 -25.79 -5.50 -21.58
N GLY A 711 -25.09 -4.45 -22.01
CA GLY A 711 -25.22 -3.85 -23.34
C GLY A 711 -26.29 -2.77 -23.47
N ASP A 712 -27.12 -2.54 -22.45
CA ASP A 712 -28.04 -1.39 -22.44
C ASP A 712 -27.25 -0.08 -22.25
N GLN A 713 -27.67 0.97 -22.95
CA GLN A 713 -27.13 2.33 -22.77
C GLN A 713 -28.23 3.24 -22.23
N ALA A 714 -27.95 3.92 -21.13
CA ALA A 714 -28.76 5.06 -20.68
C ALA A 714 -28.08 6.37 -21.07
N THR A 715 -28.88 7.36 -21.48
CA THR A 715 -28.39 8.73 -21.69
C THR A 715 -29.28 9.68 -20.91
N LEU A 716 -28.69 10.41 -19.96
CA LEU A 716 -29.38 11.46 -19.22
C LEU A 716 -29.32 12.79 -19.98
N ARG A 717 -30.48 13.44 -20.14
CA ARG A 717 -30.58 14.78 -20.73
C ARG A 717 -31.15 15.77 -19.72
N ILE A 718 -30.51 16.92 -19.60
CA ILE A 718 -30.92 18.00 -18.68
C ILE A 718 -31.19 19.24 -19.54
N GLY A 719 -32.43 19.75 -19.53
CA GLY A 719 -32.80 20.95 -20.32
C GLY A 719 -32.58 20.80 -21.84
N GLY A 720 -32.72 19.58 -22.38
CA GLY A 720 -32.55 19.28 -23.81
C GLY A 720 -31.12 18.92 -24.26
N GLY A 721 -30.09 19.20 -23.47
CA GLY A 721 -28.70 18.78 -23.71
C GLY A 721 -28.34 17.49 -22.98
N THR A 722 -27.20 16.87 -23.29
CA THR A 722 -26.65 15.76 -22.49
C THR A 722 -26.18 16.27 -21.11
N ALA A 723 -26.15 15.39 -20.09
CA ALA A 723 -25.65 15.77 -18.77
C ALA A 723 -24.20 16.28 -18.80
N ALA A 724 -23.34 15.68 -19.63
CA ALA A 724 -21.95 16.12 -19.80
C ALA A 724 -21.86 17.57 -20.35
N GLU A 725 -22.66 17.91 -21.36
CA GLU A 725 -22.74 19.30 -21.88
C GLU A 725 -23.29 20.27 -20.82
N PHE A 726 -24.23 19.82 -19.98
CA PHE A 726 -24.79 20.63 -18.89
C PHE A 726 -23.76 20.96 -17.80
N PHE A 727 -22.93 19.98 -17.40
CA PHE A 727 -21.90 20.21 -16.38
C PHE A 727 -20.66 20.93 -16.94
N ALA A 728 -20.24 20.62 -18.17
CA ALA A 728 -19.14 21.35 -18.84
C ALA A 728 -19.44 22.85 -18.99
N SER A 729 -20.69 23.20 -19.24
CA SER A 729 -21.13 24.61 -19.33
C SER A 729 -21.25 25.33 -17.98
N HIS A 730 -21.08 24.65 -16.84
CA HIS A 730 -20.90 25.31 -15.54
C HIS A 730 -19.43 25.63 -15.25
N ALA A 731 -18.50 24.88 -15.86
CA ALA A 731 -17.06 25.09 -15.70
C ALA A 731 -16.48 26.13 -16.69
N ASP A 732 -17.13 26.34 -17.84
CA ASP A 732 -16.70 27.31 -18.86
C ASP A 732 -17.81 28.34 -19.20
N PRO A 733 -17.61 29.63 -18.89
CA PRO A 733 -18.55 30.70 -19.22
C PRO A 733 -18.88 30.83 -20.72
N ALA A 734 -17.96 30.46 -21.62
CA ALA A 734 -18.18 30.51 -23.06
C ALA A 734 -19.13 29.39 -23.55
N LEU A 735 -19.14 28.25 -22.86
CA LEU A 735 -20.07 27.14 -23.12
C LEU A 735 -21.46 27.40 -22.51
N ALA A 736 -21.56 28.23 -21.47
CA ALA A 736 -22.83 28.65 -20.88
C ALA A 736 -23.71 29.44 -21.87
N GLU A 737 -23.10 30.33 -22.67
CA GLU A 737 -23.82 31.08 -23.71
C GLU A 737 -24.30 30.17 -24.86
N GLN A 738 -23.50 29.18 -25.25
CA GLN A 738 -23.90 28.18 -26.25
C GLN A 738 -25.08 27.31 -25.77
N ARG A 739 -25.09 26.92 -24.48
CA ARG A 739 -26.21 26.19 -23.87
C ARG A 739 -27.51 26.98 -23.92
N LEU A 740 -27.49 28.26 -23.54
CA LEU A 740 -28.68 29.12 -23.54
C LEU A 740 -29.32 29.26 -24.94
N ALA A 741 -28.51 29.16 -26.00
CA ALA A 741 -29.01 29.14 -27.38
C ALA A 741 -29.71 27.80 -27.71
N VAL A 742 -29.10 26.66 -27.35
CA VAL A 742 -29.66 25.32 -27.59
C VAL A 742 -30.95 25.07 -26.78
N THR A 743 -31.02 25.53 -25.53
CA THR A 743 -32.21 25.38 -24.68
C THR A 743 -33.40 26.21 -25.21
N ARG A 744 -33.14 27.42 -25.74
CA ARG A 744 -34.20 28.24 -26.39
C ARG A 744 -34.75 27.60 -27.67
N ASP A 745 -33.90 26.90 -28.44
CA ASP A 745 -34.31 26.19 -29.65
C ASP A 745 -35.05 24.87 -29.32
N ALA A 746 -34.72 24.22 -28.19
CA ALA A 746 -35.44 23.04 -27.69
C ALA A 746 -36.85 23.40 -27.17
N GLU A 747 -36.99 24.48 -26.40
CA GLU A 747 -38.30 24.96 -25.90
C GLU A 747 -39.23 25.39 -27.04
N THR A 748 -38.70 25.96 -28.12
CA THR A 748 -39.49 26.31 -29.31
C THR A 748 -39.88 25.10 -30.17
N THR A 749 -39.14 24.01 -30.09
CA THR A 749 -39.42 22.75 -30.80
C THR A 749 -40.44 21.89 -30.05
N GLU A 750 -40.35 21.77 -28.72
CA GLU A 750 -41.37 21.10 -27.89
C GLU A 750 -42.71 21.84 -27.88
N ALA A 751 -42.71 23.18 -27.88
CA ALA A 751 -43.93 23.97 -28.02
C ALA A 751 -44.64 23.75 -29.38
N ARG A 752 -43.88 23.39 -30.43
CA ARG A 752 -44.42 23.06 -31.76
C ARG A 752 -44.98 21.63 -31.81
N GLN A 753 -44.29 20.65 -31.22
CA GLN A 753 -44.74 19.26 -31.21
C GLN A 753 -45.99 19.06 -30.36
N ASN A 754 -46.13 19.78 -29.24
CA ASN A 754 -47.32 19.74 -28.40
C ASN A 754 -48.57 20.36 -29.04
N PHE A 755 -48.42 21.18 -30.09
CA PHE A 755 -49.55 21.70 -30.87
C PHE A 755 -50.00 20.75 -31.98
N GLU A 756 -49.14 19.86 -32.47
CA GLU A 756 -49.49 18.90 -33.53
C GLU A 756 -50.20 17.64 -32.98
N THR A 757 -49.87 17.20 -31.76
CA THR A 757 -50.52 16.05 -31.10
C THR A 757 -51.92 16.33 -30.53
N ALA A 758 -52.33 17.60 -30.40
CA ALA A 758 -53.66 17.95 -29.86
C ALA A 758 -54.81 17.90 -30.90
N SER A 759 -54.54 17.56 -32.16
CA SER A 759 -55.52 17.69 -33.26
C SER A 759 -56.10 16.37 -33.81
N ALA A 760 -55.82 15.21 -33.19
CA ALA A 760 -56.36 13.93 -33.64
C ALA A 760 -57.04 13.13 -32.51
N GLY A 761 -58.37 13.25 -32.37
CA GLY A 761 -59.14 12.33 -31.52
C GLY A 761 -60.60 12.75 -31.28
N PRO A 762 -61.61 11.95 -31.68
CA PRO A 762 -63.01 12.36 -31.75
C PRO A 762 -63.73 12.28 -30.39
N GLY A 763 -64.65 13.22 -30.17
CA GLY A 763 -65.31 13.41 -28.88
C GLY A 763 -66.40 12.42 -28.51
N VAL A 764 -66.83 12.48 -27.24
CA VAL A 764 -68.15 12.06 -26.78
C VAL A 764 -68.65 13.02 -25.68
N THR A 765 -69.95 13.26 -25.76
CA THR A 765 -70.82 14.26 -25.13
C THR A 765 -71.13 14.08 -23.63
N ARG A 766 -71.07 15.21 -22.92
CA ARG A 766 -71.93 15.78 -21.85
C ARG A 766 -73.14 14.99 -21.26
N LYS A 767 -73.26 15.01 -19.91
CA LYS A 767 -74.44 15.26 -19.00
C LYS A 767 -74.22 14.49 -17.67
N VAL A 768 -74.44 15.00 -16.45
CA VAL A 768 -74.97 16.25 -15.86
C VAL A 768 -73.95 16.76 -14.85
#